data_AF-A0AAF0J7K4-F1
#
_entry.id   AF-A0AAF0J7K4-F1
#
_cell.length_a   1.000
_cell.length_b   1.000
_cell.length_c   1.000
_cell.angle_alpha   90.00
_cell.angle_beta   90.00
_cell.angle_gamma   90.00
#
_symmetry.space_group_name_H-M   'P 1'
#
loop_
_entity.id
_entity.type
_entity.pdbx_description
1 polymer ?
#
loop_
_entity_poly.entity_id
_entity_poly.type
_entity_poly.pdbx_seq_one_letter_code
_entity_poly.pdbx_strand_id
1 'polypeptide(L)'
;MHLPSYSGPFAVGAVDIEIPVREPLDYYPSYVDPVRLNKVIRFGKKIHINDGKKLSEKLKKAQEEDEKRGTDTHKKRFEEDALNEGYRLKSSTLMLRTVLFTLYYPSEELGFLERRKYGHVRWLGRPKRRMLRFAWNYLGQYGGYAKAFWPPLLRLLFAQIGARVGLPLGDPSKVDPELGKGLAGDSAKDQKTEKFPVLIFSHGLAGNRLAYSQYCGELASRGFVVAAVEHRDGSGMGGFMWTSGELSRSAQKNIRLAYKQALYYGANETEEELFLNSAEMQDPESPFACQKVHYFPFEQVGMAPFAAEQGPHEQHMRQLQLAMRRKEIFEALHVLRRLDAGDHEALAHERTRSLGAMLCGRRRFMQMRTGGYMPRASEFLKTFKGKLDVAHPAIAGHSFGGATLLELLRTDQKDFKYGIVLDPWVEPVLDPHNNPNIRGKLRTPIYVINSEAFTMWRSLYSKLHRIMHDAIQSNPDNRGWLMTMCGTNHGDFSDLPILLPRIFASQVRPMEAVLTFTEATYQQIKLSRQQVHLSEIISGKVPDDLGDDKHLIRESINHEIPESANEDSTSEEEIGTASDAHRRKRPVGGFNLWEFSGWWHMRQDKRAGKRGWLVASNEITDLGKLLLDKSDDENNEALIYLDPRNDISCWTVPGFDPDAKTVYENMTTANNIPEHRT
;
A
#
# COMPACT_ATOMS: atom_id res chain seq x y z
N MET A 1 21.06 11.74 -4.11
CA MET A 1 20.93 11.05 -2.81
C MET A 1 20.29 9.72 -3.12
N HIS A 2 20.95 8.62 -2.75
CA HIS A 2 20.39 7.28 -2.92
C HIS A 2 19.79 6.87 -1.58
N LEU A 3 18.60 6.29 -1.60
CA LEU A 3 18.14 5.50 -0.47
C LEU A 3 19.09 4.30 -0.29
N PRO A 4 19.16 3.73 0.93
CA PRO A 4 19.99 2.56 1.19
C PRO A 4 19.72 1.39 0.25
N SER A 5 20.74 0.56 0.08
CA SER A 5 20.62 -0.73 -0.61
C SER A 5 19.77 -1.68 0.23
N TYR A 6 19.10 -2.61 -0.45
CA TYR A 6 18.34 -3.68 0.19
C TYR A 6 19.28 -4.76 0.74
N SER A 7 18.82 -5.50 1.75
CA SER A 7 19.66 -6.47 2.46
C SER A 7 19.55 -7.91 1.94
N GLY A 8 18.52 -8.22 1.15
CA GLY A 8 18.30 -9.56 0.62
C GLY A 8 19.27 -9.98 -0.51
N PRO A 9 19.29 -11.29 -0.85
CA PRO A 9 20.23 -11.87 -1.81
C PRO A 9 20.00 -11.44 -3.27
N PHE A 10 18.82 -10.94 -3.61
CA PHE A 10 18.52 -10.49 -4.96
C PHE A 10 18.78 -8.98 -5.13
N ALA A 11 19.31 -8.62 -6.31
CA ALA A 11 19.15 -7.25 -6.78
C ALA A 11 17.66 -6.97 -7.00
N VAL A 12 17.25 -5.70 -7.05
CA VAL A 12 15.82 -5.34 -7.20
C VAL A 12 15.58 -4.56 -8.47
N GLY A 13 14.79 -5.16 -9.36
CA GLY A 13 14.25 -4.50 -10.54
C GLY A 13 12.95 -3.77 -10.22
N ALA A 14 12.62 -2.76 -11.02
CA ALA A 14 11.32 -2.10 -10.97
C ALA A 14 10.81 -1.68 -12.35
N VAL A 15 9.51 -1.86 -12.60
CA VAL A 15 8.82 -1.37 -13.81
C VAL A 15 7.42 -0.83 -13.49
N ASP A 16 6.96 0.14 -14.25
CA ASP A 16 5.56 0.59 -14.22
C ASP A 16 4.73 -0.23 -15.20
N ILE A 17 3.54 -0.68 -14.79
CA ILE A 17 2.54 -1.21 -15.73
C ILE A 17 1.21 -0.50 -15.50
N GLU A 18 0.63 0.00 -16.59
CA GLU A 18 -0.67 0.68 -16.63
C GLU A 18 -1.53 0.03 -17.71
N ILE A 19 -2.62 -0.64 -17.31
CA ILE A 19 -3.54 -1.35 -18.21
C ILE A 19 -4.96 -0.79 -18.04
N PRO A 20 -5.76 -0.64 -19.10
CA PRO A 20 -7.20 -0.36 -19.00
C PRO A 20 -7.91 -1.41 -18.14
N VAL A 21 -8.81 -0.97 -17.27
CA VAL A 21 -9.59 -1.90 -16.42
C VAL A 21 -10.69 -2.57 -17.23
N ARG A 22 -11.08 -3.78 -16.83
CA ARG A 22 -12.15 -4.54 -17.51
C ARG A 22 -13.51 -3.87 -17.41
N GLU A 23 -13.83 -3.34 -16.22
CA GLU A 23 -15.10 -2.68 -15.92
C GLU A 23 -14.86 -1.26 -15.42
N PRO A 24 -14.75 -0.26 -16.32
CA PRO A 24 -14.51 1.10 -15.88
C PRO A 24 -15.75 1.68 -15.18
N LEU A 25 -15.53 2.39 -14.07
CA LEU A 25 -16.57 2.82 -13.12
C LEU A 25 -16.24 4.17 -12.50
N ASP A 26 -17.26 4.96 -12.14
CA ASP A 26 -17.14 6.24 -11.46
C ASP A 26 -17.56 6.12 -9.99
N TYR A 27 -16.80 6.73 -9.08
CA TYR A 27 -16.93 6.60 -7.61
C TYR A 27 -17.26 7.92 -6.90
N TYR A 28 -17.87 8.88 -7.59
CA TYR A 28 -18.35 10.10 -6.95
C TYR A 28 -19.88 10.04 -6.76
N PRO A 29 -20.40 10.53 -5.63
CA PRO A 29 -21.82 10.49 -5.33
C PRO A 29 -22.58 11.66 -5.98
N SER A 30 -23.90 11.56 -6.05
CA SER A 30 -24.78 12.56 -6.71
C SER A 30 -24.68 13.97 -6.14
N TYR A 31 -24.34 14.11 -4.84
CA TYR A 31 -24.14 15.40 -4.19
C TYR A 31 -22.81 16.07 -4.55
N VAL A 32 -21.88 15.36 -5.18
CA VAL A 32 -20.62 15.94 -5.69
C VAL A 32 -20.81 16.34 -7.15
N ASP A 33 -20.57 17.63 -7.45
CA ASP A 33 -20.57 18.11 -8.83
C ASP A 33 -19.36 17.55 -9.60
N PRO A 34 -19.58 16.71 -10.64
CA PRO A 34 -18.49 16.09 -11.38
C PRO A 34 -17.63 17.10 -12.14
N VAL A 35 -18.16 18.28 -12.51
CA VAL A 35 -17.39 19.34 -13.18
C VAL A 35 -16.47 20.09 -12.20
N ARG A 36 -16.84 20.15 -10.91
CA ARG A 36 -15.99 20.68 -9.84
C ARG A 36 -14.88 19.71 -9.48
N LEU A 37 -15.21 18.43 -9.39
CA LEU A 37 -14.25 17.36 -9.15
C LEU A 37 -13.26 17.22 -10.32
N ASN A 38 -13.80 17.17 -11.54
CA ASN A 38 -13.05 16.92 -12.76
C ASN A 38 -13.13 18.09 -13.74
N LYS A 39 -11.98 18.73 -13.97
CA LYS A 39 -11.90 19.91 -14.85
C LYS A 39 -12.19 19.52 -16.29
N VAL A 40 -13.05 20.30 -16.95
CA VAL A 40 -13.48 20.06 -18.33
C VAL A 40 -12.90 21.13 -19.28
N ILE A 41 -12.64 20.75 -20.54
CA ILE A 41 -12.20 21.63 -21.62
C ILE A 41 -13.07 21.45 -22.87
N ARG A 42 -13.22 22.50 -23.68
CA ARG A 42 -13.93 22.47 -24.97
C ARG A 42 -13.02 23.08 -26.04
N PHE A 43 -12.82 22.38 -27.17
CA PHE A 43 -11.90 22.79 -28.24
C PHE A 43 -10.49 23.21 -27.77
N GLY A 44 -9.94 22.51 -26.76
CA GLY A 44 -8.62 22.81 -26.19
C GLY A 44 -8.55 24.04 -25.27
N LYS A 45 -9.65 24.77 -25.09
CA LYS A 45 -9.75 25.92 -24.17
C LYS A 45 -10.47 25.53 -22.88
N LYS A 46 -10.09 26.18 -21.77
CA LYS A 46 -10.83 26.06 -20.51
C LYS A 46 -12.20 26.71 -20.69
N ILE A 47 -13.22 26.07 -20.15
CA ILE A 47 -14.58 26.61 -20.15
C ILE A 47 -14.76 27.63 -19.04
N HIS A 48 -15.67 28.59 -19.23
CA HIS A 48 -16.06 29.52 -18.17
C HIS A 48 -16.86 28.77 -17.08
N ILE A 49 -16.81 29.25 -15.83
CA ILE A 49 -17.49 28.59 -14.70
C ILE A 49 -19.00 28.41 -14.98
N ASN A 50 -19.64 29.40 -15.58
CA ASN A 50 -21.07 29.35 -15.91
C ASN A 50 -21.40 28.28 -16.96
N ASP A 51 -20.51 28.06 -17.94
CA ASP A 51 -20.69 26.99 -18.94
C ASP A 51 -20.48 25.62 -18.31
N GLY A 52 -19.55 25.51 -17.35
CA GLY A 52 -19.36 24.30 -16.55
C GLY A 52 -20.58 23.97 -15.70
N LYS A 53 -21.22 24.97 -15.08
CA LYS A 53 -22.47 24.78 -14.33
C LYS A 53 -23.61 24.30 -15.22
N LYS A 54 -23.80 24.92 -16.39
CA LYS A 54 -24.82 24.48 -17.37
C LYS A 54 -24.60 23.04 -17.83
N LEU A 55 -23.35 22.65 -18.07
CA LEU A 55 -23.00 21.27 -18.41
C LEU A 55 -23.33 20.32 -17.25
N SER A 56 -22.94 20.68 -16.02
CA SER A 56 -23.24 19.89 -14.82
C SER A 56 -24.75 19.70 -14.63
N GLU A 57 -25.55 20.76 -14.74
CA GLU A 57 -27.02 20.70 -14.64
C GLU A 57 -27.64 19.85 -15.75
N LYS A 58 -27.15 19.96 -16.99
CA LYS A 58 -27.63 19.16 -18.12
C LYS A 58 -27.36 17.67 -17.91
N LEU A 59 -26.17 17.34 -17.41
CA LEU A 59 -25.77 15.95 -17.11
C LEU A 59 -26.52 15.39 -15.91
N LYS A 60 -26.73 16.17 -14.86
CA LYS A 60 -27.57 15.76 -13.71
C LYS A 60 -29.00 15.44 -14.13
N LYS A 61 -29.62 16.27 -14.98
CA LYS A 61 -30.96 16.00 -15.51
C LYS A 61 -31.01 14.71 -16.33
N ALA A 62 -30.01 14.48 -17.18
CA ALA A 62 -29.93 13.23 -17.94
C ALA A 62 -29.81 12.00 -17.01
N GLN A 63 -29.01 12.10 -15.95
CA GLN A 63 -28.87 11.04 -14.95
C GLN A 63 -30.18 10.77 -14.19
N GLU A 64 -30.88 11.82 -13.74
CA GLU A 64 -32.18 11.70 -13.05
C GLU A 64 -33.28 11.11 -13.95
N GLU A 65 -33.25 11.39 -15.25
CA GLU A 65 -34.19 10.81 -16.23
C GLU A 65 -33.92 9.32 -16.48
N ASP A 66 -32.65 8.90 -16.48
CA ASP A 66 -32.27 7.49 -16.61
C ASP A 66 -32.60 6.69 -15.34
N GLU A 67 -32.44 7.28 -14.14
CA GLU A 67 -32.84 6.67 -12.85
C GLU A 67 -34.33 6.33 -12.83
N LYS A 68 -35.16 7.21 -13.39
CA LYS A 68 -36.60 7.00 -13.49
C LYS A 68 -37.00 5.92 -14.50
N ARG A 69 -36.13 5.58 -15.45
CA ARG A 69 -36.41 4.57 -16.50
C ARG A 69 -36.08 3.14 -16.06
N GLY A 70 -35.49 2.93 -14.88
CA GLY A 70 -35.17 1.60 -14.34
C GLY A 70 -34.18 0.82 -15.20
N THR A 71 -33.50 1.49 -16.14
CA THR A 71 -32.42 0.89 -16.92
C THR A 71 -31.17 0.89 -16.05
N ASP A 72 -30.66 -0.29 -15.71
CA ASP A 72 -29.42 -0.53 -14.94
C ASP A 72 -28.14 -0.05 -15.68
N THR A 73 -28.30 0.85 -16.65
CA THR A 73 -27.27 1.53 -17.43
C THR A 73 -26.61 2.68 -16.68
N HIS A 74 -26.75 2.73 -15.34
CA HIS A 74 -26.23 3.77 -14.42
C HIS A 74 -24.71 3.97 -14.42
N LYS A 75 -23.97 3.25 -15.27
CA LYS A 75 -22.51 3.33 -15.40
C LYS A 75 -22.05 3.92 -16.74
N LYS A 76 -22.95 4.52 -17.54
CA LYS A 76 -22.55 5.28 -18.72
C LYS A 76 -21.91 6.60 -18.27
N ARG A 77 -20.69 6.78 -18.75
CA ARG A 77 -19.66 7.59 -18.09
C ARG A 77 -19.93 9.05 -18.34
N PHE A 78 -19.85 9.88 -17.30
CA PHE A 78 -19.82 11.35 -17.42
C PHE A 78 -18.82 11.83 -18.50
N GLU A 79 -17.76 11.07 -18.72
CA GLU A 79 -16.79 11.28 -19.80
C GLU A 79 -17.38 11.09 -21.20
N GLU A 80 -18.19 10.05 -21.43
CA GLU A 80 -18.84 9.77 -22.71
C GLU A 80 -19.91 10.81 -23.03
N ASP A 81 -20.72 11.19 -22.04
CA ASP A 81 -21.72 12.25 -22.20
C ASP A 81 -21.06 13.61 -22.43
N ALA A 82 -20.00 13.92 -21.67
CA ALA A 82 -19.21 15.11 -21.93
C ALA A 82 -18.60 15.08 -23.34
N LEU A 83 -18.09 13.93 -23.80
CA LEU A 83 -17.52 13.77 -25.13
C LEU A 83 -18.57 13.98 -26.23
N ASN A 84 -19.78 13.43 -26.07
CA ASN A 84 -20.90 13.62 -26.99
C ASN A 84 -21.30 15.10 -27.13
N GLU A 85 -21.18 15.87 -26.05
CA GLU A 85 -21.42 17.32 -26.02
C GLU A 85 -20.20 18.14 -26.54
N GLY A 86 -19.13 17.48 -26.98
CA GLY A 86 -17.91 18.10 -27.51
C GLY A 86 -16.93 18.60 -26.44
N TYR A 87 -17.10 18.15 -25.19
CA TYR A 87 -16.24 18.44 -24.05
C TYR A 87 -15.24 17.30 -23.81
N ARG A 88 -14.14 17.59 -23.11
CA ARG A 88 -13.16 16.59 -22.68
C ARG A 88 -12.74 16.79 -21.24
N LEU A 89 -12.49 15.68 -20.56
CA LEU A 89 -11.95 15.69 -19.22
C LEU A 89 -10.46 15.97 -19.23
N LYS A 90 -10.05 16.94 -18.43
CA LYS A 90 -8.64 17.27 -18.16
C LYS A 90 -8.14 16.56 -16.90
N SER A 91 -9.05 16.17 -16.02
CA SER A 91 -8.76 15.34 -14.85
C SER A 91 -9.82 14.25 -14.67
N SER A 92 -9.42 13.17 -14.01
CA SER A 92 -10.22 11.95 -13.83
C SER A 92 -10.00 11.35 -12.44
N THR A 93 -10.14 12.19 -11.42
CA THR A 93 -10.18 11.76 -10.02
C THR A 93 -11.50 11.03 -9.73
N LEU A 94 -11.44 9.94 -8.96
CA LEU A 94 -12.58 9.05 -8.66
C LEU A 94 -13.19 8.38 -9.90
N MET A 95 -12.38 8.20 -10.95
CA MET A 95 -12.77 7.49 -12.17
C MET A 95 -11.83 6.30 -12.37
N LEU A 96 -12.36 5.10 -12.24
CA LEU A 96 -11.64 3.87 -12.50
C LEU A 96 -11.64 3.63 -14.01
N ARG A 97 -10.46 3.76 -14.64
CA ARG A 97 -10.25 3.61 -16.09
C ARG A 97 -9.04 2.77 -16.42
N THR A 98 -7.94 2.98 -15.68
CA THR A 98 -6.73 2.17 -15.77
C THR A 98 -6.28 1.79 -14.37
N VAL A 99 -5.72 0.60 -14.23
CA VAL A 99 -4.95 0.21 -13.03
C VAL A 99 -3.48 0.52 -13.28
N LEU A 100 -2.81 1.16 -12.32
CA LEU A 100 -1.38 1.46 -12.37
C LEU A 100 -0.73 0.89 -11.12
N PHE A 101 0.37 0.18 -11.30
CA PHE A 101 1.24 -0.24 -10.21
C PHE A 101 2.70 -0.25 -10.64
N THR A 102 3.61 -0.08 -9.69
CA THR A 102 5.03 -0.37 -9.87
C THR A 102 5.29 -1.79 -9.37
N LEU A 103 5.83 -2.63 -10.25
CA LEU A 103 6.27 -3.97 -9.91
C LEU A 103 7.72 -3.88 -9.42
N TYR A 104 7.96 -4.17 -8.14
CA TYR A 104 9.29 -4.45 -7.60
C TYR A 104 9.50 -5.95 -7.65
N TYR A 105 10.62 -6.41 -8.19
CA TYR A 105 10.85 -7.85 -8.39
C TYR A 105 12.31 -8.25 -8.15
N PRO A 106 12.54 -9.52 -7.80
CA PRO A 106 13.88 -10.05 -7.59
C PRO A 106 14.58 -10.13 -8.95
N SER A 107 15.81 -9.64 -9.00
CA SER A 107 16.64 -9.60 -10.21
C SER A 107 17.90 -10.41 -10.01
N GLU A 108 18.46 -10.90 -11.11
CA GLU A 108 19.80 -11.47 -11.13
C GLU A 108 20.83 -10.45 -10.62
N GLU A 109 21.85 -10.97 -9.95
CA GLU A 109 22.95 -10.14 -9.52
C GLU A 109 23.91 -9.89 -10.69
N LEU A 110 23.84 -8.67 -11.24
CA LEU A 110 24.75 -8.23 -12.30
C LEU A 110 26.03 -7.63 -11.71
N GLY A 111 27.14 -7.83 -12.42
CA GLY A 111 28.41 -7.17 -12.12
C GLY A 111 28.29 -5.65 -12.15
N PHE A 112 29.16 -4.95 -11.39
CA PHE A 112 29.05 -3.51 -11.15
C PHE A 112 28.93 -2.67 -12.44
N LEU A 113 29.75 -2.96 -13.46
CA LEU A 113 29.75 -2.24 -14.74
C LEU A 113 28.45 -2.43 -15.53
N GLU A 114 27.89 -3.63 -15.52
CA GLU A 114 26.63 -3.93 -16.19
C GLU A 114 25.45 -3.30 -15.48
N ARG A 115 25.42 -3.39 -14.15
CA ARG A 115 24.40 -2.80 -13.30
C ARG A 115 24.27 -1.28 -13.52
N ARG A 116 25.38 -0.58 -13.80
CA ARG A 116 25.41 0.86 -14.12
C ARG A 116 24.73 1.22 -15.44
N LYS A 117 24.48 0.26 -16.34
CA LYS A 117 23.76 0.49 -17.60
C LYS A 117 22.26 0.71 -17.33
N TYR A 118 21.72 0.12 -16.27
CA TYR A 118 20.33 0.30 -15.85
C TYR A 118 20.15 1.58 -15.02
N GLY A 119 19.11 2.35 -15.31
CA GLY A 119 18.81 3.59 -14.59
C GLY A 119 18.17 3.33 -13.23
N HIS A 120 18.59 4.06 -12.20
CA HIS A 120 17.89 4.05 -10.91
C HIS A 120 16.47 4.61 -11.04
N VAL A 121 15.56 4.02 -10.28
CA VAL A 121 14.22 4.58 -10.08
C VAL A 121 14.32 5.88 -9.27
N ARG A 122 13.53 6.89 -9.64
CA ARG A 122 13.46 8.18 -8.95
C ARG A 122 12.26 8.20 -8.01
N TRP A 123 12.48 8.62 -6.77
CA TRP A 123 11.43 8.62 -5.72
C TRP A 123 10.22 9.48 -6.10
N LEU A 124 10.44 10.76 -6.45
CA LEU A 124 9.37 11.67 -6.86
C LEU A 124 8.95 11.51 -8.34
N GLY A 125 9.21 10.37 -8.98
CA GLY A 125 8.86 10.10 -10.39
C GLY A 125 9.16 11.26 -11.38
N ARG A 126 8.38 11.36 -12.46
CA ARG A 126 8.38 12.50 -13.40
C ARG A 126 6.95 12.84 -13.80
N PRO A 127 6.67 14.10 -14.17
CA PRO A 127 7.58 15.23 -14.44
C PRO A 127 7.87 16.16 -13.23
N LYS A 128 9.16 16.51 -13.05
CA LYS A 128 9.72 17.29 -11.92
C LYS A 128 9.03 18.64 -11.66
N ARG A 129 8.85 19.49 -12.68
CA ARG A 129 8.28 20.85 -12.53
C ARG A 129 6.82 20.86 -12.07
N ARG A 130 6.09 19.75 -12.28
CA ARG A 130 4.69 19.64 -11.85
C ARG A 130 4.59 19.01 -10.47
N MET A 131 5.40 18.01 -10.16
CA MET A 131 5.49 17.51 -8.78
C MET A 131 6.04 18.58 -7.83
N LEU A 132 6.94 19.44 -8.29
CA LEU A 132 7.33 20.64 -7.54
C LEU A 132 6.14 21.57 -7.28
N ARG A 133 5.24 21.77 -8.25
CA ARG A 133 4.02 22.56 -8.04
C ARG A 133 3.03 21.88 -7.11
N PHE A 134 2.90 20.55 -7.15
CA PHE A 134 2.04 19.82 -6.23
C PHE A 134 2.57 19.90 -4.81
N ALA A 135 3.87 19.62 -4.63
CA ALA A 135 4.53 19.81 -3.36
C ALA A 135 4.48 21.28 -2.91
N TRP A 136 4.58 22.25 -3.83
CA TRP A 136 4.41 23.66 -3.50
C TRP A 136 2.98 24.04 -3.12
N ASN A 137 1.96 23.45 -3.76
CA ASN A 137 0.56 23.71 -3.40
C ASN A 137 0.23 23.08 -2.03
N TYR A 138 0.73 21.87 -1.77
CA TYR A 138 0.68 21.25 -0.45
C TYR A 138 1.42 22.11 0.58
N LEU A 139 2.62 22.59 0.23
CA LEU A 139 3.42 23.42 1.11
C LEU A 139 2.89 24.87 1.28
N GLY A 140 2.15 25.36 0.29
CA GLY A 140 1.55 26.69 0.26
C GLY A 140 0.36 26.83 1.23
N GLN A 141 -0.21 25.70 1.66
CA GLN A 141 -1.14 25.68 2.80
C GLN A 141 -0.45 26.12 4.12
N TYR A 142 0.89 26.09 4.19
CA TYR A 142 1.67 26.51 5.36
C TYR A 142 2.11 27.99 5.34
N GLY A 143 1.61 28.82 4.42
CA GLY A 143 1.85 30.27 4.41
C GLY A 143 3.33 30.67 4.27
N GLY A 144 3.76 31.69 5.03
CA GLY A 144 5.12 32.28 4.94
C GLY A 144 6.28 31.32 5.26
N TYR A 145 6.01 30.16 5.84
CA TYR A 145 6.99 29.13 6.18
C TYR A 145 7.42 28.26 4.99
N ALA A 146 6.77 28.39 3.82
CA ALA A 146 7.08 27.60 2.62
C ALA A 146 8.56 27.68 2.18
N LYS A 147 9.27 28.77 2.49
CA LYS A 147 10.71 28.92 2.19
C LYS A 147 11.60 27.95 2.97
N ALA A 148 11.21 27.59 4.21
CA ALA A 148 11.95 26.63 5.04
C ALA A 148 11.87 25.19 4.52
N PHE A 149 10.87 24.89 3.68
CA PHE A 149 10.65 23.57 3.07
C PHE A 149 11.37 23.37 1.72
N TRP A 150 12.04 24.41 1.20
CA TRP A 150 12.74 24.32 -0.09
C TRP A 150 13.90 23.30 -0.10
N PRO A 151 14.80 23.25 0.90
CA PRO A 151 15.86 22.23 0.92
C PRO A 151 15.34 20.78 1.04
N PRO A 152 14.35 20.45 1.90
CA PRO A 152 13.62 19.18 1.88
C PRO A 152 13.07 18.81 0.49
N LEU A 153 12.39 19.76 -0.17
CA LEU A 153 11.78 19.52 -1.47
C LEU A 153 12.80 19.22 -2.57
N LEU A 154 13.94 19.92 -2.56
CA LEU A 154 15.05 19.63 -3.46
C LEU A 154 15.62 18.23 -3.22
N ARG A 155 15.72 17.77 -1.97
CA ARG A 155 16.16 16.39 -1.66
C ARG A 155 15.24 15.36 -2.30
N LEU A 156 13.92 15.52 -2.17
CA LEU A 156 12.93 14.61 -2.78
C LEU A 156 13.06 14.53 -4.31
N LEU A 157 13.32 15.66 -5.00
CA LEU A 157 13.44 15.71 -6.47
C LEU A 157 14.64 14.93 -7.04
N PHE A 158 15.68 14.78 -6.24
CA PHE A 158 16.93 14.11 -6.61
C PHE A 158 17.16 12.80 -5.86
N ALA A 159 16.19 12.37 -5.06
CA ALA A 159 16.20 11.08 -4.41
C ALA A 159 16.05 9.95 -5.44
N GLN A 160 16.90 8.94 -5.29
CA GLN A 160 16.95 7.74 -6.10
C GLN A 160 16.74 6.53 -5.19
N ILE A 161 15.88 5.63 -5.64
CA ILE A 161 15.56 4.39 -4.95
C ILE A 161 16.66 3.36 -5.25
N GLY A 162 16.88 2.40 -4.35
CA GLY A 162 17.85 1.32 -4.53
C GLY A 162 17.56 0.47 -5.78
N ALA A 163 16.27 0.29 -6.09
CA ALA A 163 15.79 -0.43 -7.27
C ALA A 163 16.17 0.24 -8.60
N ARG A 164 16.36 -0.58 -9.63
CA ARG A 164 16.72 -0.15 -10.98
C ARG A 164 15.66 -0.56 -12.00
N VAL A 165 15.50 0.27 -13.00
CA VAL A 165 14.47 0.07 -14.03
C VAL A 165 14.84 -1.09 -14.94
N GLY A 166 13.94 -2.06 -15.09
CA GLY A 166 14.01 -3.10 -16.13
C GLY A 166 15.21 -4.02 -16.05
N LEU A 167 15.72 -4.32 -14.84
CA LEU A 167 16.71 -5.37 -14.67
C LEU A 167 16.15 -6.75 -15.08
N PRO A 168 16.98 -7.72 -15.50
CA PRO A 168 16.54 -9.08 -15.79
C PRO A 168 15.89 -9.74 -14.56
N LEU A 169 14.78 -10.45 -14.77
CA LEU A 169 14.11 -11.19 -13.70
C LEU A 169 15.03 -12.31 -13.17
N GLY A 170 15.10 -12.44 -11.85
CA GLY A 170 15.88 -13.49 -11.20
C GLY A 170 15.33 -14.90 -11.43
N ASP A 171 16.08 -15.88 -10.97
CA ASP A 171 15.65 -17.28 -10.95
C ASP A 171 14.88 -17.58 -9.65
N PRO A 172 13.60 -18.02 -9.72
CA PRO A 172 12.82 -18.45 -8.57
C PRO A 172 13.52 -19.53 -7.72
N SER A 173 14.36 -20.37 -8.33
CA SER A 173 15.03 -21.46 -7.61
C SER A 173 15.97 -21.01 -6.49
N LYS A 174 16.34 -19.73 -6.47
CA LYS A 174 17.19 -19.09 -5.45
C LYS A 174 16.40 -18.45 -4.31
N VAL A 175 15.06 -18.49 -4.38
CA VAL A 175 14.20 -18.06 -3.28
C VAL A 175 14.30 -19.07 -2.15
N ASP A 176 14.28 -18.57 -0.92
CA ASP A 176 14.20 -19.40 0.29
C ASP A 176 13.15 -20.52 0.12
N PRO A 177 13.54 -21.81 0.19
CA PRO A 177 12.64 -22.93 0.02
C PRO A 177 11.43 -22.89 0.96
N GLU A 178 11.62 -22.39 2.18
CA GLU A 178 10.55 -22.30 3.18
C GLU A 178 9.47 -21.29 2.77
N LEU A 179 9.85 -20.27 2.00
CA LEU A 179 8.92 -19.33 1.38
C LEU A 179 8.24 -19.93 0.13
N GLY A 180 8.90 -20.90 -0.51
CA GLY A 180 8.45 -21.67 -1.66
C GLY A 180 7.39 -22.75 -1.39
N LYS A 181 6.94 -22.88 -0.14
CA LYS A 181 6.02 -23.92 0.38
C LYS A 181 6.62 -25.31 0.63
N GLY A 182 7.90 -25.55 0.36
CA GLY A 182 8.54 -26.84 0.70
C GLY A 182 9.18 -26.82 2.09
N LEU A 183 9.17 -27.95 2.80
CA LEU A 183 10.15 -28.26 3.84
C LEU A 183 10.80 -29.62 3.56
N ALA A 184 11.93 -29.83 4.18
CA ALA A 184 12.94 -30.81 3.82
C ALA A 184 12.65 -32.20 4.37
N GLY A 185 12.30 -33.15 3.49
CA GLY A 185 12.78 -34.53 3.63
C GLY A 185 14.24 -34.65 3.16
N ASP A 186 14.92 -35.76 3.44
CA ASP A 186 16.36 -36.07 3.22
C ASP A 186 16.97 -35.78 1.81
N SER A 187 16.17 -35.22 0.90
CA SER A 187 16.49 -34.69 -0.42
C SER A 187 16.47 -33.14 -0.47
N ALA A 188 16.77 -32.45 0.64
CA ALA A 188 16.75 -30.98 0.78
C ALA A 188 17.54 -30.17 -0.29
N LYS A 189 18.33 -30.82 -1.15
CA LYS A 189 19.05 -30.19 -2.26
C LYS A 189 18.23 -30.02 -3.55
N ASP A 190 17.05 -30.62 -3.67
CA ASP A 190 16.32 -30.69 -4.95
C ASP A 190 14.94 -30.02 -5.00
N GLN A 191 14.38 -29.55 -3.87
CA GLN A 191 13.14 -28.76 -3.91
C GLN A 191 13.43 -27.29 -4.25
N LYS A 192 13.37 -26.97 -5.55
CA LYS A 192 13.54 -25.61 -6.04
C LYS A 192 12.18 -24.90 -6.09
N THR A 193 12.10 -23.73 -5.47
CA THR A 193 10.96 -22.83 -5.65
C THR A 193 10.80 -22.50 -7.12
N GLU A 194 9.67 -22.89 -7.74
CA GLU A 194 9.44 -22.64 -9.17
C GLU A 194 8.81 -21.26 -9.44
N LYS A 195 8.18 -20.67 -8.43
CA LYS A 195 7.40 -19.43 -8.53
C LYS A 195 7.74 -18.46 -7.41
N PHE A 196 7.90 -17.18 -7.77
CA PHE A 196 8.02 -16.10 -6.81
C PHE A 196 6.68 -15.88 -6.09
N PRO A 197 6.67 -15.79 -4.75
CA PRO A 197 5.52 -15.29 -4.01
C PRO A 197 5.15 -13.88 -4.46
N VAL A 198 3.85 -13.63 -4.59
CA VAL A 198 3.33 -12.33 -5.03
C VAL A 198 2.74 -11.57 -3.85
N LEU A 199 3.04 -10.28 -3.74
CA LEU A 199 2.41 -9.37 -2.77
C LEU A 199 1.84 -8.15 -3.48
N ILE A 200 0.60 -7.78 -3.16
CA ILE A 200 0.01 -6.51 -3.60
C ILE A 200 0.07 -5.51 -2.44
N PHE A 201 0.65 -4.34 -2.69
CA PHE A 201 0.84 -3.30 -1.69
C PHE A 201 -0.05 -2.08 -1.94
N SER A 202 -0.68 -1.56 -0.88
CA SER A 202 -1.62 -0.44 -0.91
C SER A 202 -1.13 0.74 -0.04
N HIS A 203 -0.93 1.93 -0.63
CA HIS A 203 -0.29 3.06 0.05
C HIS A 203 -1.22 3.88 0.98
N GLY A 204 -0.67 4.67 1.90
CA GLY A 204 -1.45 5.60 2.73
C GLY A 204 -2.05 6.81 1.99
N LEU A 205 -2.84 7.63 2.71
CA LEU A 205 -3.29 8.94 2.22
C LEU A 205 -2.07 9.81 1.92
N ALA A 206 -2.14 10.63 0.86
CA ALA A 206 -1.03 11.38 0.30
C ALA A 206 0.21 10.52 -0.05
N GLY A 207 0.07 9.19 -0.10
CA GLY A 207 1.08 8.26 -0.58
C GLY A 207 1.13 8.20 -2.10
N ASN A 208 2.02 7.33 -2.59
CA ASN A 208 2.09 6.91 -3.99
C ASN A 208 2.85 5.57 -4.07
N ARG A 209 2.82 4.92 -5.24
CA ARG A 209 3.47 3.62 -5.51
C ARG A 209 4.99 3.58 -5.27
N LEU A 210 5.66 4.73 -5.13
CA LEU A 210 7.11 4.85 -4.93
C LEU A 210 7.49 5.32 -3.51
N ALA A 211 6.52 5.64 -2.66
CA ALA A 211 6.77 6.22 -1.33
C ALA A 211 7.16 5.18 -0.25
N TYR A 212 7.01 3.88 -0.58
CA TYR A 212 7.25 2.73 0.29
C TYR A 212 8.34 1.83 -0.30
N SER A 213 9.29 2.43 -1.02
CA SER A 213 10.22 1.69 -1.85
C SER A 213 11.23 0.88 -1.05
N GLN A 214 11.56 1.29 0.17
CA GLN A 214 12.40 0.50 1.06
C GLN A 214 11.67 -0.75 1.54
N TYR A 215 10.43 -0.64 2.02
CA TYR A 215 9.62 -1.79 2.42
C TYR A 215 9.35 -2.75 1.25
N CYS A 216 8.86 -2.23 0.11
CA CYS A 216 8.56 -3.06 -1.07
C CYS A 216 9.83 -3.65 -1.70
N GLY A 217 10.92 -2.88 -1.74
CA GLY A 217 12.19 -3.31 -2.31
C GLY A 217 12.91 -4.33 -1.43
N GLU A 218 12.82 -4.20 -0.11
CA GLU A 218 13.39 -5.16 0.83
C GLU A 218 12.71 -6.52 0.71
N LEU A 219 11.36 -6.56 0.66
CA LEU A 219 10.62 -7.78 0.34
C LEU A 219 11.04 -8.36 -1.03
N ALA A 220 11.18 -7.51 -2.05
CA ALA A 220 11.59 -7.97 -3.38
C ALA A 220 13.04 -8.52 -3.39
N SER A 221 13.94 -7.96 -2.59
CA SER A 221 15.31 -8.47 -2.44
C SER A 221 15.37 -9.85 -1.78
N ARG A 222 14.29 -10.24 -1.09
CA ARG A 222 14.12 -11.55 -0.42
C ARG A 222 13.28 -12.54 -1.24
N GLY A 223 13.00 -12.24 -2.51
CA GLY A 223 12.33 -13.16 -3.43
C GLY A 223 10.86 -12.87 -3.70
N PHE A 224 10.29 -11.78 -3.20
CA PHE A 224 8.90 -11.41 -3.53
C PHE A 224 8.79 -10.64 -4.85
N VAL A 225 7.71 -10.87 -5.58
CA VAL A 225 7.24 -9.93 -6.61
C VAL A 225 6.16 -9.05 -5.98
N VAL A 226 6.48 -7.77 -5.77
CA VAL A 226 5.63 -6.80 -5.08
C VAL A 226 5.00 -5.82 -6.07
N ALA A 227 3.68 -5.83 -6.19
CA ALA A 227 2.91 -4.86 -6.98
C ALA A 227 2.40 -3.72 -6.09
N ALA A 228 3.10 -2.58 -6.09
CA ALA A 228 2.68 -1.39 -5.36
C ALA A 228 1.68 -0.56 -6.20
N VAL A 229 0.41 -0.56 -5.80
CA VAL A 229 -0.69 0.07 -6.54
C VAL A 229 -0.67 1.59 -6.35
N GLU A 230 -0.84 2.34 -7.44
CA GLU A 230 -1.12 3.77 -7.43
C GLU A 230 -2.63 4.00 -7.51
N HIS A 231 -3.20 4.49 -6.41
CA HIS A 231 -4.64 4.72 -6.34
C HIS A 231 -5.05 6.03 -7.02
N ARG A 232 -6.11 5.97 -7.83
CA ARG A 232 -6.64 7.12 -8.59
C ARG A 232 -7.91 7.75 -7.99
N ASP A 233 -8.22 7.34 -6.78
CA ASP A 233 -9.31 7.81 -5.94
C ASP A 233 -9.11 9.25 -5.41
N GLY A 234 -7.98 9.89 -5.75
CA GLY A 234 -7.62 11.24 -5.31
C GLY A 234 -6.96 11.28 -3.94
N SER A 235 -6.68 10.12 -3.32
CA SER A 235 -5.96 10.03 -2.05
C SER A 235 -4.45 10.21 -2.21
N GLY A 236 -3.86 9.81 -3.34
CA GLY A 236 -2.42 9.92 -3.59
C GLY A 236 -1.93 11.34 -3.97
N MET A 237 -0.61 11.55 -4.01
CA MET A 237 0.03 12.86 -4.32
C MET A 237 -0.28 13.44 -5.72
N GLY A 238 -1.08 12.72 -6.51
CA GLY A 238 -1.46 13.06 -7.88
C GLY A 238 -0.60 12.37 -8.92
N GLY A 239 -1.21 12.08 -10.06
CA GLY A 239 -0.61 11.29 -11.13
C GLY A 239 -1.14 11.67 -12.51
N PHE A 240 -0.75 10.86 -13.49
CA PHE A 240 -1.25 10.93 -14.85
C PHE A 240 -1.95 9.62 -15.18
N MET A 241 -3.04 9.73 -15.92
CA MET A 241 -3.77 8.61 -16.50
C MET A 241 -3.71 8.77 -18.02
N TRP A 242 -3.48 7.66 -18.69
CA TRP A 242 -3.50 7.62 -20.15
C TRP A 242 -4.71 6.83 -20.58
N THR A 243 -5.63 7.48 -21.28
CA THR A 243 -6.77 6.80 -21.92
C THR A 243 -6.51 6.71 -23.42
N SER A 244 -6.74 5.53 -23.99
CA SER A 244 -6.85 5.36 -25.43
C SER A 244 -8.17 6.03 -25.86
N GLY A 245 -8.08 7.07 -26.69
CA GLY A 245 -9.27 7.77 -27.16
C GLY A 245 -8.98 8.45 -28.48
N GLU A 246 -9.89 8.30 -29.45
CA GLU A 246 -9.81 8.96 -30.74
C GLU A 246 -9.87 10.49 -30.58
N LEU A 247 -8.85 11.18 -31.08
CA LEU A 247 -8.92 12.63 -31.19
C LEU A 247 -9.88 13.03 -32.32
N SER A 248 -10.91 13.81 -32.00
CA SER A 248 -11.67 14.62 -32.97
C SER A 248 -10.76 15.31 -34.01
N ARG A 249 -11.21 15.31 -35.28
CA ARG A 249 -10.52 15.84 -36.46
C ARG A 249 -9.98 17.27 -36.30
N SER A 250 -10.57 18.11 -35.44
CA SER A 250 -10.09 19.48 -35.22
C SER A 250 -8.77 19.57 -34.43
N ALA A 251 -8.38 18.52 -33.70
CA ALA A 251 -7.11 18.43 -32.98
C ALA A 251 -5.95 17.93 -33.87
N GLN A 252 -6.24 17.51 -35.11
CA GLN A 252 -5.27 16.93 -36.04
C GLN A 252 -4.11 17.87 -36.40
N LYS A 253 -4.34 19.19 -36.39
CA LYS A 253 -3.32 20.20 -36.73
C LYS A 253 -2.05 20.17 -35.87
N ASN A 254 -2.05 19.49 -34.71
CA ASN A 254 -0.88 19.39 -33.81
C ASN A 254 -0.68 17.97 -33.22
N ILE A 255 -1.08 16.90 -33.92
CA ILE A 255 -0.96 15.51 -33.45
C ILE A 255 0.46 15.16 -33.01
N ARG A 256 1.48 15.49 -33.81
CA ARG A 256 2.89 15.24 -33.48
C ARG A 256 3.32 15.88 -32.16
N LEU A 257 2.85 17.09 -31.86
CA LEU A 257 3.21 17.79 -30.62
C LEU A 257 2.51 17.15 -29.41
N ALA A 258 1.23 16.80 -29.55
CA ALA A 258 0.47 16.09 -28.52
C ALA A 258 1.09 14.71 -28.23
N TYR A 259 1.48 13.98 -29.26
CA TYR A 259 2.17 12.70 -29.18
C TYR A 259 3.54 12.83 -28.49
N LYS A 260 4.40 13.75 -28.96
CA LYS A 260 5.70 14.05 -28.31
C LYS A 260 5.54 14.44 -26.84
N GLN A 261 4.46 15.16 -26.51
CA GLN A 261 4.13 15.53 -25.15
C GLN A 261 3.67 14.33 -24.31
N ALA A 262 2.84 13.45 -24.88
CA ALA A 262 2.40 12.20 -24.23
C ALA A 262 3.59 11.30 -23.89
N LEU A 263 4.48 11.07 -24.85
CA LEU A 263 5.72 10.31 -24.64
C LEU A 263 6.66 10.96 -23.63
N TYR A 264 6.79 12.29 -23.66
CA TYR A 264 7.57 13.00 -22.64
C TYR A 264 7.05 12.75 -21.23
N TYR A 265 5.74 12.54 -21.07
CA TYR A 265 5.09 12.20 -19.81
C TYR A 265 4.89 10.69 -19.63
N GLY A 266 5.53 9.86 -20.45
CA GLY A 266 5.63 8.43 -20.26
C GLY A 266 4.45 7.60 -20.74
N ALA A 267 3.67 8.10 -21.71
CA ALA A 267 2.70 7.28 -22.44
C ALA A 267 3.36 6.06 -23.10
N ASN A 268 2.55 5.13 -23.63
CA ASN A 268 3.10 3.94 -24.28
C ASN A 268 4.00 4.30 -25.45
N GLU A 269 5.09 3.55 -25.58
CA GLU A 269 6.08 3.73 -26.63
C GLU A 269 5.75 2.70 -27.72
N THR A 270 5.26 3.10 -28.90
CA THR A 270 5.06 2.18 -30.04
C THR A 270 6.39 1.83 -30.72
N GLU A 271 6.44 0.73 -31.49
CA GLU A 271 7.68 0.31 -32.16
C GLU A 271 8.23 1.33 -33.16
N GLU A 272 7.35 2.17 -33.72
CA GLU A 272 7.65 3.22 -34.69
C GLU A 272 8.48 4.38 -34.08
N GLU A 273 8.63 4.42 -32.76
CA GLU A 273 9.23 5.54 -32.02
C GLU A 273 10.74 5.69 -32.10
N LEU A 274 11.47 4.63 -32.47
CA LEU A 274 12.90 4.74 -32.77
C LEU A 274 13.14 5.69 -33.96
N PHE A 275 12.11 5.94 -34.78
CA PHE A 275 12.17 6.71 -36.02
C PHE A 275 11.41 8.04 -35.99
N LEU A 276 10.90 8.51 -34.84
CA LEU A 276 10.20 9.81 -34.72
C LEU A 276 11.03 11.06 -35.11
N ASN A 277 12.30 10.88 -35.46
CA ASN A 277 13.19 11.91 -36.03
C ASN A 277 13.35 11.81 -37.55
N SER A 278 12.79 10.80 -38.23
CA SER A 278 12.80 10.73 -39.70
C SER A 278 11.69 11.61 -40.27
N ALA A 279 12.02 12.41 -41.29
CA ALA A 279 11.07 13.30 -41.97
C ALA A 279 9.94 12.55 -42.70
N GLU A 280 10.06 11.24 -42.87
CA GLU A 280 9.26 10.40 -43.77
C GLU A 280 8.14 9.60 -43.07
N MET A 281 8.00 9.70 -41.74
CA MET A 281 7.02 8.89 -41.00
C MET A 281 5.60 9.49 -41.05
N GLN A 282 4.59 8.64 -41.28
CA GLN A 282 3.16 9.00 -41.25
C GLN A 282 2.74 9.46 -39.84
N ASP A 283 1.75 10.36 -39.77
CA ASP A 283 1.23 10.85 -38.49
C ASP A 283 0.52 9.71 -37.72
N PRO A 284 0.80 9.51 -36.42
CA PRO A 284 0.19 8.42 -35.66
C PRO A 284 -1.34 8.55 -35.61
N GLU A 285 -2.03 7.43 -35.79
CA GLU A 285 -3.49 7.36 -35.97
C GLU A 285 -4.29 7.92 -34.77
N SER A 286 -3.76 7.81 -33.54
CA SER A 286 -4.42 8.38 -32.36
C SER A 286 -3.44 8.69 -31.21
N PRO A 287 -3.35 9.95 -30.73
CA PRO A 287 -2.58 10.29 -29.54
C PRO A 287 -3.29 9.86 -28.25
N PHE A 288 -2.52 9.36 -27.29
CA PHE A 288 -2.99 9.14 -25.92
C PHE A 288 -3.54 10.43 -25.30
N ALA A 289 -4.75 10.36 -24.74
CA ALA A 289 -5.30 11.45 -23.94
C ALA A 289 -4.66 11.43 -22.54
N CYS A 290 -3.88 12.47 -22.23
CA CYS A 290 -3.29 12.66 -20.90
C CYS A 290 -4.31 13.30 -19.96
N GLN A 291 -4.87 12.51 -19.05
CA GLN A 291 -5.69 13.04 -17.96
C GLN A 291 -4.89 13.11 -16.68
N LYS A 292 -5.23 14.07 -15.83
CA LYS A 292 -4.58 14.25 -14.53
C LYS A 292 -5.43 13.64 -13.43
N VAL A 293 -4.79 12.93 -12.53
CA VAL A 293 -5.41 12.58 -11.25
C VAL A 293 -4.84 13.53 -10.22
N HIS A 294 -5.68 14.34 -9.60
CA HIS A 294 -5.25 15.31 -8.60
C HIS A 294 -5.45 14.73 -7.20
N TYR A 295 -4.54 15.08 -6.28
CA TYR A 295 -4.87 14.98 -4.86
C TYR A 295 -6.13 15.80 -4.60
N PHE A 296 -7.08 15.18 -3.91
CA PHE A 296 -8.43 15.67 -3.74
C PHE A 296 -8.70 16.07 -2.29
N PRO A 297 -8.43 17.34 -1.92
CA PRO A 297 -8.91 17.92 -0.68
C PRO A 297 -10.42 18.18 -0.81
N PHE A 298 -11.16 17.71 0.18
CA PHE A 298 -12.62 17.72 0.23
C PHE A 298 -13.22 19.13 0.15
N GLU A 299 -12.47 20.14 0.58
CA GLU A 299 -12.82 21.57 0.47
C GLU A 299 -13.09 22.00 -0.98
N GLN A 300 -12.49 21.32 -1.98
CA GLN A 300 -12.74 21.63 -3.40
C GLN A 300 -14.18 21.38 -3.83
N VAL A 301 -14.92 20.54 -3.11
CA VAL A 301 -16.33 20.23 -3.37
C VAL A 301 -17.24 20.77 -2.26
N GLY A 302 -16.72 21.62 -1.37
CA GLY A 302 -17.51 22.24 -0.30
C GLY A 302 -17.71 21.37 0.94
N MET A 303 -16.89 20.32 1.09
CA MET A 303 -16.85 19.46 2.28
C MET A 303 -15.84 19.96 3.31
N ALA A 304 -15.93 19.42 4.52
CA ALA A 304 -15.03 19.75 5.61
C ALA A 304 -13.56 19.37 5.27
N PRO A 305 -12.58 20.21 5.66
CA PRO A 305 -11.17 19.85 5.52
C PRO A 305 -10.84 18.63 6.38
N PHE A 306 -9.78 17.91 6.04
CA PHE A 306 -9.35 16.72 6.77
C PHE A 306 -9.13 16.93 8.28
N ALA A 307 -8.67 18.12 8.68
CA ALA A 307 -8.39 18.44 10.08
C ALA A 307 -9.63 18.83 10.89
N ALA A 308 -10.78 19.03 10.24
CA ALA A 308 -12.04 19.32 10.93
C ALA A 308 -12.79 18.01 11.26
N GLU A 309 -13.82 18.12 12.10
CA GLU A 309 -14.72 17.01 12.36
C GLU A 309 -15.38 16.53 11.05
N GLN A 310 -15.30 15.23 10.79
CA GLN A 310 -15.77 14.63 9.55
C GLN A 310 -17.25 14.25 9.67
N GLY A 311 -18.10 14.78 8.79
CA GLY A 311 -19.52 14.47 8.74
C GLY A 311 -19.86 13.23 7.90
N PRO A 312 -21.16 12.91 7.74
CA PRO A 312 -21.61 11.76 6.98
C PRO A 312 -21.19 11.78 5.51
N HIS A 313 -21.14 12.96 4.89
CA HIS A 313 -20.73 13.10 3.49
C HIS A 313 -19.24 12.80 3.30
N GLU A 314 -18.39 13.30 4.21
CA GLU A 314 -16.95 13.05 4.21
C GLU A 314 -16.65 11.57 4.46
N GLN A 315 -17.34 10.95 5.42
CA GLN A 315 -17.22 9.51 5.69
C GLN A 315 -17.65 8.69 4.47
N HIS A 316 -18.78 9.01 3.84
CA HIS A 316 -19.23 8.33 2.63
C HIS A 316 -18.24 8.51 1.47
N MET A 317 -17.63 9.70 1.31
CA MET A 317 -16.55 9.89 0.32
C MET A 317 -15.33 9.01 0.59
N ARG A 318 -14.93 8.83 1.86
CA ARG A 318 -13.85 7.89 2.21
C ARG A 318 -14.23 6.45 1.92
N GLN A 319 -15.48 6.05 2.16
CA GLN A 319 -15.98 4.71 1.78
C GLN A 319 -15.92 4.49 0.27
N LEU A 320 -16.30 5.49 -0.53
CA LEU A 320 -16.21 5.41 -2.00
C LEU A 320 -14.76 5.30 -2.48
N GLN A 321 -13.84 6.02 -1.84
CA GLN A 321 -12.40 5.87 -2.07
C GLN A 321 -11.95 4.43 -1.75
N LEU A 322 -12.26 3.89 -0.58
CA LEU A 322 -11.93 2.50 -0.21
C LEU A 322 -12.50 1.48 -1.21
N ALA A 323 -13.75 1.68 -1.66
CA ALA A 323 -14.38 0.82 -2.66
C ALA A 323 -13.66 0.85 -4.01
N MET A 324 -13.23 2.03 -4.47
CA MET A 324 -12.42 2.18 -5.69
C MET A 324 -11.07 1.48 -5.56
N ARG A 325 -10.37 1.71 -4.44
CA ARG A 325 -9.07 1.10 -4.17
C ARG A 325 -9.12 -0.42 -4.15
N ARG A 326 -10.18 -1.00 -3.59
CA ARG A 326 -10.45 -2.44 -3.64
C ARG A 326 -10.52 -2.96 -5.08
N LYS A 327 -11.25 -2.26 -5.97
CA LYS A 327 -11.32 -2.67 -7.38
C LYS A 327 -9.97 -2.50 -8.09
N GLU A 328 -9.19 -1.46 -7.79
CA GLU A 328 -7.83 -1.32 -8.32
C GLU A 328 -6.91 -2.49 -7.91
N ILE A 329 -7.03 -2.97 -6.67
CA ILE A 329 -6.28 -4.14 -6.17
C ILE A 329 -6.65 -5.41 -6.95
N PHE A 330 -7.94 -5.67 -7.17
CA PHE A 330 -8.37 -6.85 -7.95
C PHE A 330 -7.97 -6.76 -9.43
N GLU A 331 -8.01 -5.56 -10.03
CA GLU A 331 -7.52 -5.37 -11.39
C GLU A 331 -5.99 -5.56 -11.46
N ALA A 332 -5.23 -5.14 -10.44
CA ALA A 332 -3.79 -5.41 -10.37
C ALA A 332 -3.52 -6.92 -10.28
N LEU A 333 -4.24 -7.65 -9.43
CA LEU A 333 -4.15 -9.11 -9.34
C LEU A 333 -4.50 -9.79 -10.67
N HIS A 334 -5.52 -9.30 -11.38
CA HIS A 334 -5.87 -9.80 -12.70
C HIS A 334 -4.73 -9.62 -13.71
N VAL A 335 -4.05 -8.47 -13.72
CA VAL A 335 -2.88 -8.24 -14.59
C VAL A 335 -1.73 -9.19 -14.22
N LEU A 336 -1.48 -9.41 -12.93
CA LEU A 336 -0.45 -10.38 -12.48
C LEU A 336 -0.77 -11.81 -12.94
N ARG A 337 -2.05 -12.22 -12.90
CA ARG A 337 -2.50 -13.51 -13.43
C ARG A 337 -2.26 -13.64 -14.94
N ARG A 338 -2.51 -12.57 -15.70
CA ARG A 338 -2.22 -12.51 -17.14
C ARG A 338 -0.72 -12.62 -17.43
N LEU A 339 0.13 -11.98 -16.60
CA LEU A 339 1.58 -12.10 -16.70
C LEU A 339 2.05 -13.54 -16.46
N ASP A 340 1.55 -14.19 -15.40
CA ASP A 340 1.89 -15.60 -15.12
C ASP A 340 1.42 -16.53 -16.24
N ALA A 341 0.21 -16.32 -16.76
CA ALA A 341 -0.34 -17.10 -17.88
C ALA A 341 0.45 -16.91 -19.19
N GLY A 342 1.28 -15.87 -19.29
CA GLY A 342 2.08 -15.56 -20.48
C GLY A 342 1.33 -14.76 -21.54
N ASP A 343 0.30 -13.99 -21.16
CA ASP A 343 -0.42 -13.07 -22.05
C ASP A 343 0.36 -11.77 -22.31
N HIS A 344 1.65 -11.92 -22.62
CA HIS A 344 2.61 -10.81 -22.66
C HIS A 344 2.44 -9.91 -23.88
N GLU A 345 1.95 -10.44 -25.01
CA GLU A 345 1.71 -9.68 -26.24
C GLU A 345 0.51 -8.75 -26.10
N ALA A 346 -0.64 -9.26 -25.64
CA ALA A 346 -1.82 -8.43 -25.42
C ALA A 346 -1.55 -7.38 -24.34
N LEU A 347 -0.92 -7.76 -23.22
CA LEU A 347 -0.54 -6.80 -22.18
C LEU A 347 0.41 -5.71 -22.70
N ALA A 348 1.39 -6.05 -23.53
CA ALA A 348 2.30 -5.07 -24.12
C ALA A 348 1.57 -4.10 -25.06
N HIS A 349 0.57 -4.59 -25.80
CA HIS A 349 -0.24 -3.78 -26.72
C HIS A 349 -1.23 -2.87 -25.98
N GLU A 350 -1.98 -3.40 -25.02
CA GLU A 350 -3.00 -2.68 -24.25
C GLU A 350 -2.43 -1.62 -23.29
N ARG A 351 -1.19 -1.81 -22.85
CA ARG A 351 -0.53 -0.95 -21.86
C ARG A 351 -0.51 0.50 -22.34
N THR A 352 -0.81 1.43 -21.44
CA THR A 352 -0.91 2.86 -21.78
C THR A 352 0.30 3.69 -21.33
N ARG A 353 1.26 3.07 -20.63
CA ARG A 353 2.45 3.73 -20.04
C ARG A 353 3.76 2.97 -20.27
N SER A 354 4.83 3.68 -20.60
CA SER A 354 6.20 3.15 -20.68
C SER A 354 6.65 2.44 -19.39
N LEU A 355 7.26 1.25 -19.52
CA LEU A 355 7.74 0.43 -18.39
C LEU A 355 8.71 1.18 -17.46
N GLY A 356 9.37 2.24 -17.93
CA GLY A 356 10.42 2.89 -17.15
C GLY A 356 10.67 4.35 -17.42
N ALA A 357 10.05 4.96 -18.44
CA ALA A 357 10.31 6.36 -18.78
C ALA A 357 9.96 7.33 -17.63
N MET A 358 8.94 7.02 -16.82
CA MET A 358 8.58 7.82 -15.63
C MET A 358 9.44 7.50 -14.40
N LEU A 359 10.06 6.32 -14.36
CA LEU A 359 10.91 5.87 -13.26
C LEU A 359 12.33 6.43 -13.36
N CYS A 360 13.03 6.24 -14.48
CA CYS A 360 14.41 6.71 -14.66
C CYS A 360 14.52 7.98 -15.53
N GLY A 361 13.45 8.34 -16.24
CA GLY A 361 13.37 9.47 -17.16
C GLY A 361 13.56 9.05 -18.63
N ARG A 362 12.69 9.53 -19.52
CA ARG A 362 12.66 9.20 -20.96
C ARG A 362 14.04 9.14 -21.63
N ARG A 363 14.90 10.15 -21.48
CA ARG A 363 16.24 10.13 -22.11
C ARG A 363 17.06 8.90 -21.69
N ARG A 364 17.06 8.58 -20.39
CA ARG A 364 17.80 7.43 -19.88
C ARG A 364 17.14 6.12 -20.29
N PHE A 365 15.81 6.05 -20.26
CA PHE A 365 15.06 4.89 -20.71
C PHE A 365 15.32 4.58 -22.19
N MET A 366 15.26 5.60 -23.07
CA MET A 366 15.57 5.44 -24.49
C MET A 366 17.02 5.01 -24.71
N GLN A 367 17.99 5.54 -23.97
CA GLN A 367 19.38 5.06 -24.04
C GLN A 367 19.51 3.57 -23.69
N MET A 368 18.73 3.09 -22.70
CA MET A 368 18.70 1.67 -22.34
C MET A 368 18.05 0.82 -23.44
N ARG A 369 16.98 1.31 -24.07
CA ARG A 369 16.30 0.65 -25.21
C ARG A 369 17.21 0.57 -26.44
N THR A 370 17.80 1.70 -26.87
CA THR A 370 18.70 1.75 -28.03
C THR A 370 20.01 1.01 -27.78
N GLY A 371 20.45 0.93 -26.52
CA GLY A 371 21.63 0.18 -26.12
C GLY A 371 21.41 -1.33 -25.98
N GLY A 372 20.20 -1.85 -26.24
CA GLY A 372 19.88 -3.28 -26.16
C GLY A 372 19.73 -3.84 -24.74
N TYR A 373 19.77 -3.01 -23.70
CA TYR A 373 19.70 -3.45 -22.30
C TYR A 373 18.26 -3.55 -21.77
N MET A 374 17.33 -2.78 -22.34
CA MET A 374 15.90 -2.87 -22.06
C MET A 374 15.20 -3.52 -23.25
N PRO A 375 14.78 -4.80 -23.16
CA PRO A 375 14.11 -5.48 -24.26
C PRO A 375 12.72 -4.88 -24.53
N ARG A 376 12.06 -5.33 -25.60
CA ARG A 376 10.69 -4.86 -25.91
C ARG A 376 9.76 -5.20 -24.76
N ALA A 377 8.66 -4.45 -24.62
CA ALA A 377 7.74 -4.66 -23.51
C ALA A 377 7.20 -6.11 -23.50
N SER A 378 6.81 -6.65 -24.66
CA SER A 378 6.37 -8.05 -24.78
C SER A 378 7.46 -9.05 -24.36
N GLU A 379 8.68 -8.88 -24.85
CA GLU A 379 9.84 -9.72 -24.49
C GLU A 379 10.17 -9.65 -23.00
N PHE A 380 10.14 -8.46 -22.42
CA PHE A 380 10.35 -8.25 -20.99
C PHE A 380 9.26 -8.93 -20.18
N LEU A 381 7.98 -8.70 -20.51
CA LEU A 381 6.85 -9.27 -19.79
C LEU A 381 6.78 -10.80 -19.93
N LYS A 382 7.23 -11.35 -21.07
CA LYS A 382 7.35 -12.81 -21.28
C LYS A 382 8.20 -13.50 -20.22
N THR A 383 9.17 -12.79 -19.62
CA THR A 383 10.04 -13.37 -18.58
C THR A 383 9.29 -13.82 -17.32
N PHE A 384 8.09 -13.27 -17.07
CA PHE A 384 7.26 -13.60 -15.90
C PHE A 384 6.37 -14.83 -16.10
N LYS A 385 6.28 -15.38 -17.31
CA LYS A 385 5.42 -16.52 -17.62
C LYS A 385 5.76 -17.73 -16.73
N GLY A 386 4.76 -18.23 -16.01
CA GLY A 386 4.85 -19.39 -15.13
C GLY A 386 5.70 -19.20 -13.88
N LYS A 387 6.12 -17.97 -13.55
CA LYS A 387 7.04 -17.67 -12.44
C LYS A 387 6.39 -16.94 -11.27
N LEU A 388 5.07 -16.71 -11.28
CA LEU A 388 4.37 -15.96 -10.23
C LEU A 388 3.37 -16.85 -9.50
N ASP A 389 3.45 -16.92 -8.16
CA ASP A 389 2.43 -17.58 -7.35
C ASP A 389 1.22 -16.66 -7.17
N VAL A 390 0.38 -16.61 -8.20
CA VAL A 390 -0.88 -15.85 -8.24
C VAL A 390 -2.07 -16.63 -7.67
N ALA A 391 -1.85 -17.88 -7.25
CA ALA A 391 -2.86 -18.71 -6.60
C ALA A 391 -3.00 -18.36 -5.11
N HIS A 392 -1.89 -17.96 -4.48
CA HIS A 392 -1.83 -17.59 -3.06
C HIS A 392 -1.16 -16.21 -2.86
N PRO A 393 -1.76 -15.13 -3.41
CA PRO A 393 -1.20 -13.80 -3.29
C PRO A 393 -1.30 -13.28 -1.85
N ALA A 394 -0.24 -12.65 -1.37
CA ALA A 394 -0.25 -11.85 -0.15
C ALA A 394 -0.80 -10.43 -0.44
N ILE A 395 -1.33 -9.79 0.59
CA ILE A 395 -1.72 -8.38 0.52
C ILE A 395 -1.22 -7.63 1.75
N ALA A 396 -0.67 -6.44 1.53
CA ALA A 396 -0.25 -5.53 2.59
C ALA A 396 -0.68 -4.09 2.30
N GLY A 397 -0.88 -3.30 3.35
CA GLY A 397 -1.21 -1.88 3.16
C GLY A 397 -0.96 -1.04 4.39
N HIS A 398 -0.52 0.20 4.17
CA HIS A 398 -0.21 1.16 5.23
C HIS A 398 -1.26 2.25 5.37
N SER A 399 -1.62 2.63 6.60
CA SER A 399 -2.50 3.77 6.89
C SER A 399 -3.85 3.63 6.19
N PHE A 400 -4.21 4.53 5.27
CA PHE A 400 -5.42 4.39 4.45
C PHE A 400 -5.41 3.13 3.57
N GLY A 401 -4.23 2.62 3.21
CA GLY A 401 -4.07 1.30 2.60
C GLY A 401 -4.40 0.16 3.55
N GLY A 402 -4.06 0.28 4.84
CA GLY A 402 -4.50 -0.66 5.87
C GLY A 402 -6.02 -0.68 6.03
N ALA A 403 -6.66 0.51 6.03
CA ALA A 403 -8.12 0.64 5.99
C ALA A 403 -8.75 -0.04 4.76
N THR A 404 -8.07 0.07 3.60
CA THR A 404 -8.49 -0.60 2.36
C THR A 404 -8.48 -2.10 2.52
N LEU A 405 -7.45 -2.68 3.16
CA LEU A 405 -7.38 -4.11 3.43
C LEU A 405 -8.52 -4.57 4.35
N LEU A 406 -8.79 -3.83 5.44
CA LEU A 406 -9.87 -4.18 6.37
C LEU A 406 -11.25 -4.23 5.67
N GLU A 407 -11.57 -3.27 4.81
CA GLU A 407 -12.83 -3.29 4.04
C GLU A 407 -12.82 -4.27 2.85
N LEU A 408 -11.64 -4.59 2.30
CA LEU A 408 -11.50 -5.58 1.24
C LEU A 408 -11.73 -6.99 1.78
N LEU A 409 -11.08 -7.33 2.90
CA LEU A 409 -11.12 -8.67 3.51
C LEU A 409 -12.46 -8.98 4.19
N ARG A 410 -13.32 -7.97 4.42
CA ARG A 410 -14.72 -8.13 4.83
C ARG A 410 -15.65 -8.63 3.72
N THR A 411 -15.21 -8.59 2.46
CA THR A 411 -16.02 -9.07 1.33
C THR A 411 -15.89 -10.59 1.18
N ASP A 412 -16.81 -11.22 0.45
CA ASP A 412 -16.77 -12.66 0.12
C ASP A 412 -15.67 -13.03 -0.89
N GLN A 413 -14.59 -12.26 -0.94
CA GLN A 413 -13.41 -12.51 -1.76
C GLN A 413 -12.72 -13.80 -1.32
N LYS A 414 -12.15 -14.53 -2.28
CA LYS A 414 -11.48 -15.82 -2.03
C LYS A 414 -9.99 -15.80 -2.36
N ASP A 415 -9.50 -14.70 -2.92
CA ASP A 415 -8.15 -14.58 -3.47
C ASP A 415 -7.11 -14.42 -2.36
N PHE A 416 -7.36 -13.55 -1.39
CA PHE A 416 -6.46 -13.25 -0.28
C PHE A 416 -6.86 -14.08 0.94
N LYS A 417 -5.95 -14.93 1.42
CA LYS A 417 -6.18 -15.84 2.55
C LYS A 417 -5.83 -15.24 3.91
N TYR A 418 -5.11 -14.12 3.92
CA TYR A 418 -4.72 -13.35 5.09
C TYR A 418 -4.36 -11.92 4.64
N GLY A 419 -4.25 -10.98 5.58
CA GLY A 419 -3.80 -9.62 5.31
C GLY A 419 -2.77 -9.10 6.31
N ILE A 420 -1.74 -8.40 5.81
CA ILE A 420 -0.76 -7.69 6.64
C ILE A 420 -1.13 -6.20 6.67
N VAL A 421 -1.56 -5.71 7.82
CA VAL A 421 -2.10 -4.36 7.99
C VAL A 421 -1.09 -3.50 8.75
N LEU A 422 -0.55 -2.48 8.10
CA LEU A 422 0.48 -1.63 8.69
C LEU A 422 -0.16 -0.32 9.17
N ASP A 423 -0.20 -0.12 10.48
CA ASP A 423 -0.62 1.13 11.14
C ASP A 423 -1.90 1.73 10.55
N PRO A 424 -3.04 1.00 10.57
CA PRO A 424 -4.20 1.33 9.76
C PRO A 424 -4.90 2.60 10.27
N TRP A 425 -5.19 3.53 9.36
CA TRP A 425 -6.06 4.66 9.69
C TRP A 425 -7.51 4.17 9.72
N VAL A 426 -8.01 3.78 10.90
CA VAL A 426 -9.31 3.11 11.06
C VAL A 426 -10.51 4.06 11.14
N GLU A 427 -10.32 5.38 11.11
CA GLU A 427 -11.42 6.34 11.09
C GLU A 427 -12.40 6.08 9.92
N PRO A 428 -11.95 5.92 8.66
CA PRO A 428 -12.82 5.58 7.54
C PRO A 428 -13.25 4.11 7.50
N VAL A 429 -12.86 3.26 8.45
CA VAL A 429 -13.28 1.84 8.47
C VAL A 429 -14.61 1.73 9.22
N LEU A 430 -15.56 0.95 8.72
CA LEU A 430 -16.82 0.72 9.42
C LEU A 430 -16.57 -0.03 10.73
N ASP A 431 -17.30 0.37 11.78
CA ASP A 431 -17.14 -0.17 13.13
C ASP A 431 -18.17 -1.28 13.38
N PRO A 432 -17.75 -2.53 13.65
CA PRO A 432 -18.68 -3.64 13.89
C PRO A 432 -19.52 -3.46 15.15
N HIS A 433 -19.07 -2.65 16.12
CA HIS A 433 -19.83 -2.32 17.32
C HIS A 433 -21.11 -1.54 16.98
N ASN A 434 -21.01 -0.57 16.07
CA ASN A 434 -22.10 0.34 15.73
C ASN A 434 -22.87 -0.10 14.48
N ASN A 435 -22.42 -1.16 13.79
CA ASN A 435 -23.01 -1.63 12.54
C ASN A 435 -23.21 -3.15 12.58
N PRO A 436 -24.38 -3.63 13.05
CA PRO A 436 -24.68 -5.07 13.14
C PRO A 436 -24.55 -5.81 11.81
N ASN A 437 -24.79 -5.13 10.69
CA ASN A 437 -24.72 -5.70 9.35
C ASN A 437 -23.30 -6.08 8.89
N ILE A 438 -22.25 -5.64 9.59
CA ILE A 438 -20.85 -5.99 9.25
C ILE A 438 -20.16 -6.84 10.30
N ARG A 439 -20.74 -6.97 11.49
CA ARG A 439 -20.25 -7.87 12.55
C ARG A 439 -20.20 -9.30 12.00
N GLY A 440 -19.15 -10.07 12.28
CA GLY A 440 -19.06 -11.44 11.77
C GLY A 440 -18.53 -11.59 10.34
N LYS A 441 -18.27 -10.49 9.61
CA LYS A 441 -17.92 -10.52 8.17
C LYS A 441 -16.43 -10.53 7.89
N LEU A 442 -15.60 -10.04 8.81
CA LEU A 442 -14.14 -10.06 8.63
C LEU A 442 -13.57 -11.41 9.05
N ARG A 443 -13.81 -12.46 8.24
CA ARG A 443 -13.44 -13.85 8.60
C ARG A 443 -12.02 -14.24 8.20
N THR A 444 -11.37 -13.40 7.39
CA THR A 444 -10.00 -13.66 6.93
C THR A 444 -9.01 -13.24 8.01
N PRO A 445 -8.00 -14.08 8.36
CA PRO A 445 -6.97 -13.72 9.32
C PRO A 445 -6.29 -12.38 8.98
N ILE A 446 -6.13 -11.52 9.98
CA ILE A 446 -5.46 -10.22 9.85
C ILE A 446 -4.34 -10.08 10.87
N TYR A 447 -3.21 -9.54 10.41
CA TYR A 447 -2.01 -9.34 11.20
C TYR A 447 -1.62 -7.88 11.17
N VAL A 448 -1.74 -7.20 12.30
CA VAL A 448 -1.58 -5.75 12.40
C VAL A 448 -0.22 -5.40 12.99
N ILE A 449 0.52 -4.53 12.31
CA ILE A 449 1.80 -3.98 12.79
C ILE A 449 1.62 -2.47 12.98
N ASN A 450 1.62 -2.01 14.23
CA ASN A 450 1.39 -0.62 14.60
C ASN A 450 2.67 0.10 15.01
N SER A 451 2.62 1.43 14.90
CA SER A 451 3.55 2.32 15.58
C SER A 451 3.11 2.62 17.01
N GLU A 452 4.07 3.01 17.86
CA GLU A 452 3.78 3.54 19.19
C GLU A 452 2.86 4.77 19.10
N ALA A 453 3.15 5.69 18.17
CA ALA A 453 2.38 6.92 18.00
C ALA A 453 0.89 6.66 17.69
N PHE A 454 0.59 5.63 16.90
CA PHE A 454 -0.80 5.23 16.63
C PHE A 454 -1.46 4.56 17.83
N THR A 455 -0.74 3.64 18.49
CA THR A 455 -1.24 2.92 19.68
C THR A 455 -1.61 3.88 20.81
N MET A 456 -0.86 4.97 20.96
CA MET A 456 -1.15 6.01 21.95
C MET A 456 -2.41 6.83 21.64
N TRP A 457 -2.99 6.69 20.44
CA TRP A 457 -4.20 7.39 20.06
C TRP A 457 -5.45 6.59 20.43
N ARG A 458 -5.82 6.71 21.71
CA ARG A 458 -6.85 5.91 22.38
C ARG A 458 -8.11 5.65 21.55
N SER A 459 -8.75 6.69 21.02
CA SER A 459 -10.03 6.53 20.30
C SER A 459 -9.92 5.67 19.03
N LEU A 460 -8.88 5.84 18.23
CA LEU A 460 -8.66 5.02 17.03
C LEU A 460 -8.14 3.64 17.41
N TYR A 461 -7.29 3.54 18.42
CA TYR A 461 -6.80 2.26 18.91
C TYR A 461 -7.93 1.38 19.45
N SER A 462 -8.85 1.92 20.27
CA SER A 462 -10.04 1.19 20.75
C SER A 462 -10.97 0.76 19.60
N LYS A 463 -11.03 1.52 18.50
CA LYS A 463 -11.77 1.10 17.30
C LYS A 463 -11.08 -0.04 16.56
N LEU A 464 -9.76 0.05 16.38
CA LEU A 464 -8.97 -1.02 15.77
C LEU A 464 -9.07 -2.31 16.58
N HIS A 465 -8.99 -2.22 17.90
CA HIS A 465 -9.12 -3.33 18.83
C HIS A 465 -10.46 -4.06 18.67
N ARG A 466 -11.58 -3.33 18.66
CA ARG A 466 -12.91 -3.91 18.39
C ARG A 466 -13.02 -4.58 17.02
N ILE A 467 -12.36 -4.02 15.99
CA ILE A 467 -12.30 -4.64 14.65
C ILE A 467 -11.49 -5.94 14.67
N MET A 468 -10.35 -5.95 15.37
CA MET A 468 -9.49 -7.13 15.52
C MET A 468 -10.21 -8.25 16.26
N HIS A 469 -10.86 -7.92 17.37
CA HIS A 469 -11.62 -8.88 18.17
C HIS A 469 -12.77 -9.49 17.36
N ASP A 470 -13.56 -8.68 16.63
CA ASP A 470 -14.58 -9.19 15.71
C ASP A 470 -13.95 -10.11 14.63
N ALA A 471 -12.80 -9.74 14.07
CA ALA A 471 -12.14 -10.54 13.04
C ALA A 471 -11.67 -11.90 13.54
N ILE A 472 -11.02 -11.92 14.71
CA ILE A 472 -10.50 -13.14 15.33
C ILE A 472 -11.67 -14.08 15.66
N GLN A 473 -12.70 -13.59 16.34
CA GLN A 473 -13.87 -14.40 16.71
C GLN A 473 -14.68 -14.90 15.51
N SER A 474 -14.62 -14.20 14.38
CA SER A 474 -15.37 -14.55 13.17
C SER A 474 -14.62 -15.53 12.26
N ASN A 475 -13.32 -15.69 12.48
CA ASN A 475 -12.48 -16.60 11.74
C ASN A 475 -12.60 -18.01 12.33
N PRO A 476 -12.87 -19.06 11.53
CA PRO A 476 -12.97 -20.44 12.02
C PRO A 476 -11.78 -20.92 12.85
N ASP A 477 -10.58 -20.40 12.57
CA ASP A 477 -9.35 -20.81 13.24
C ASP A 477 -8.94 -19.85 14.39
N ASN A 478 -9.75 -18.83 14.70
CA ASN A 478 -9.43 -17.79 15.68
C ASN A 478 -8.05 -17.13 15.47
N ARG A 479 -7.61 -16.98 14.21
CA ARG A 479 -6.28 -16.45 13.88
C ARG A 479 -6.29 -14.94 13.62
N GLY A 480 -5.31 -14.27 14.23
CA GLY A 480 -4.95 -12.87 14.01
C GLY A 480 -4.15 -12.34 15.19
N TRP A 481 -3.32 -11.31 14.97
CA TRP A 481 -2.60 -10.64 16.06
C TRP A 481 -2.37 -9.16 15.77
N LEU A 482 -2.09 -8.41 16.82
CA LEU A 482 -1.68 -7.01 16.76
C LEU A 482 -0.36 -6.85 17.49
N MET A 483 0.61 -6.26 16.81
CA MET A 483 1.93 -5.97 17.35
C MET A 483 2.20 -4.46 17.28
N THR A 484 2.88 -3.91 18.29
CA THR A 484 3.32 -2.51 18.30
C THR A 484 4.83 -2.42 18.44
N MET A 485 5.49 -1.68 17.54
CA MET A 485 6.91 -1.38 17.65
C MET A 485 7.13 -0.08 18.44
N CYS A 486 7.69 -0.20 19.63
CA CYS A 486 7.94 0.95 20.51
C CYS A 486 8.97 1.92 19.90
N GLY A 487 8.78 3.22 20.15
CA GLY A 487 9.65 4.28 19.66
C GLY A 487 9.42 4.72 18.21
N THR A 488 8.48 4.09 17.49
CA THR A 488 8.16 4.41 16.10
C THR A 488 6.98 5.37 15.97
N ASN A 489 6.93 6.06 14.83
CA ASN A 489 5.87 6.96 14.43
C ASN A 489 5.19 6.44 13.14
N HIS A 490 4.00 6.99 12.84
CA HIS A 490 3.24 6.66 11.63
C HIS A 490 4.03 6.80 10.31
N GLY A 491 5.00 7.73 10.26
CA GLY A 491 5.84 7.92 9.08
C GLY A 491 6.88 6.80 8.83
N ASP A 492 7.21 5.99 9.85
CA ASP A 492 8.30 4.99 9.80
C ASP A 492 8.05 3.82 8.87
N PHE A 493 6.82 3.60 8.45
CA PHE A 493 6.46 2.61 7.43
C PHE A 493 6.80 3.08 6.00
N SER A 494 7.19 4.35 5.81
CA SER A 494 7.46 4.95 4.50
C SER A 494 8.93 5.35 4.33
N ASP A 495 9.31 5.79 3.13
CA ASP A 495 10.66 6.30 2.86
C ASP A 495 10.90 7.70 3.45
N LEU A 496 9.86 8.37 3.97
CA LEU A 496 9.92 9.78 4.40
C LEU A 496 10.94 10.02 5.54
N PRO A 497 11.05 9.18 6.58
CA PRO A 497 12.04 9.37 7.64
C PRO A 497 13.49 9.22 7.14
N ILE A 498 13.73 8.45 6.09
CA ILE A 498 15.06 8.33 5.46
C ILE A 498 15.37 9.60 4.65
N LEU A 499 14.40 10.08 3.88
CA LEU A 499 14.56 11.23 2.99
C LEU A 499 14.61 12.56 3.73
N LEU A 500 13.77 12.68 4.75
CA LEU A 500 13.49 13.89 5.52
C LEU A 500 13.62 13.63 7.03
N PRO A 501 14.80 13.16 7.52
CA PRO A 501 14.98 12.71 8.89
C PRO A 501 14.81 13.80 9.95
N ARG A 502 14.91 15.08 9.58
CA ARG A 502 14.67 16.19 10.53
C ARG A 502 13.19 16.48 10.75
N ILE A 503 12.36 16.06 9.80
CA ILE A 503 10.92 16.30 9.82
C ILE A 503 10.26 15.06 10.43
N PHE A 504 10.54 13.87 9.88
CA PHE A 504 9.90 12.61 10.28
C PHE A 504 10.76 11.73 11.20
N ALA A 505 11.56 12.31 12.09
CA ALA A 505 12.34 11.50 13.04
C ALA A 505 11.43 10.78 14.05
N SER A 506 11.76 9.53 14.33
CA SER A 506 11.27 8.78 15.48
C SER A 506 12.42 8.42 16.45
N GLN A 507 12.12 7.64 17.49
CA GLN A 507 13.17 7.19 18.42
C GLN A 507 14.02 6.07 17.82
N VAL A 508 13.40 5.25 16.96
CA VAL A 508 14.07 4.17 16.22
C VAL A 508 14.71 4.76 14.97
N ARG A 509 15.83 4.18 14.52
CA ARG A 509 16.44 4.64 13.27
C ARG A 509 15.56 4.18 12.10
N PRO A 510 15.33 5.03 11.09
CA PRO A 510 14.42 4.72 9.98
C PRO A 510 14.65 3.36 9.31
N MET A 511 15.92 2.99 9.08
CA MET A 511 16.24 1.70 8.47
C MET A 511 15.97 0.52 9.40
N GLU A 512 16.23 0.66 10.70
CA GLU A 512 15.95 -0.40 11.68
C GLU A 512 14.43 -0.62 11.79
N ALA A 513 13.63 0.44 11.78
CA ALA A 513 12.17 0.35 11.77
C ALA A 513 11.65 -0.37 10.50
N VAL A 514 12.05 0.08 9.31
CA VAL A 514 11.61 -0.54 8.04
C VAL A 514 12.03 -2.00 7.94
N LEU A 515 13.27 -2.33 8.34
CA LEU A 515 13.75 -3.72 8.33
C LEU A 515 12.95 -4.58 9.31
N THR A 516 12.64 -4.08 10.51
CA THR A 516 11.82 -4.81 11.49
C THR A 516 10.40 -5.06 10.97
N PHE A 517 9.74 -4.05 10.39
CA PHE A 517 8.42 -4.23 9.78
C PHE A 517 8.45 -5.21 8.61
N THR A 518 9.52 -5.17 7.81
CA THR A 518 9.70 -6.09 6.69
C THR A 518 9.95 -7.51 7.15
N GLU A 519 10.73 -7.70 8.22
CA GLU A 519 11.01 -9.00 8.82
C GLU A 519 9.73 -9.62 9.38
N ALA A 520 8.98 -8.88 10.18
CA ALA A 520 7.70 -9.34 10.71
C ALA A 520 6.71 -9.71 9.59
N THR A 521 6.66 -8.91 8.53
CA THR A 521 5.86 -9.21 7.33
C THR A 521 6.33 -10.51 6.66
N TYR A 522 7.65 -10.65 6.45
CA TYR A 522 8.28 -11.80 5.79
C TYR A 522 7.96 -13.10 6.54
N GLN A 523 8.19 -13.11 7.85
CA GLN A 523 7.95 -14.27 8.70
C GLN A 523 6.47 -14.64 8.72
N GLN A 524 5.57 -13.66 8.87
CA GLN A 524 4.13 -13.96 8.87
C GLN A 524 3.64 -14.52 7.54
N ILE A 525 4.15 -14.03 6.41
CA ILE A 525 3.82 -14.58 5.10
C ILE A 525 4.36 -16.00 4.96
N LYS A 526 5.60 -16.25 5.37
CA LYS A 526 6.21 -17.59 5.36
C LYS A 526 5.34 -18.60 6.12
N LEU A 527 4.99 -18.29 7.37
CA LEU A 527 4.10 -19.13 8.20
C LEU A 527 2.75 -19.38 7.52
N SER A 528 2.12 -18.32 7.00
CA SER A 528 0.82 -18.43 6.34
C SER A 528 0.86 -19.32 5.09
N ARG A 529 1.98 -19.32 4.35
CA ARG A 529 2.18 -20.16 3.16
C ARG A 529 2.46 -21.61 3.52
N GLN A 530 3.27 -21.86 4.55
CA GLN A 530 3.52 -23.20 5.09
C GLN A 530 2.22 -23.84 5.60
N GLN A 531 1.35 -23.07 6.24
CA GLN A 531 0.05 -23.56 6.69
C GLN A 531 -0.88 -23.96 5.53
N VAL A 532 -0.90 -23.17 4.45
CA VAL A 532 -1.65 -23.55 3.25
C VAL A 532 -1.11 -24.87 2.69
N HIS A 533 0.21 -25.02 2.59
CA HIS A 533 0.83 -26.25 2.10
C HIS A 533 0.50 -27.46 2.99
N LEU A 534 0.60 -27.31 4.31
CA LEU A 534 0.19 -28.35 5.26
C LEU A 534 -1.27 -28.75 5.06
N SER A 535 -2.18 -27.79 4.87
CA SER A 535 -3.59 -28.07 4.61
C SER A 535 -3.80 -28.83 3.28
N GLU A 536 -2.99 -28.54 2.26
CA GLU A 536 -3.01 -29.22 0.98
C GLU A 536 -2.54 -30.67 1.12
N ILE A 537 -1.50 -30.93 1.92
CA ILE A 537 -1.02 -32.28 2.25
C ILE A 537 -2.05 -33.06 3.05
N ILE A 538 -2.62 -32.47 4.11
CA ILE A 538 -3.66 -33.12 4.94
C ILE A 538 -4.88 -33.49 4.10
N SER A 539 -5.26 -32.62 3.14
CA SER A 539 -6.35 -32.90 2.21
C SER A 539 -6.01 -33.91 1.10
N GLY A 540 -4.76 -34.37 1.02
CA GLY A 540 -4.27 -35.30 -0.01
C GLY A 540 -4.12 -34.68 -1.40
N LYS A 541 -4.14 -33.34 -1.52
CA LYS A 541 -3.96 -32.64 -2.82
C LYS A 541 -2.51 -32.64 -3.28
N VAL A 542 -1.57 -32.67 -2.34
CA VAL A 542 -0.12 -32.66 -2.57
C VAL A 542 0.48 -33.84 -1.82
N PRO A 543 1.51 -34.54 -2.37
CA PRO A 543 2.23 -35.57 -1.64
C PRO A 543 2.81 -35.03 -0.35
N ASP A 544 2.94 -35.90 0.65
CA ASP A 544 3.61 -35.56 1.89
C ASP A 544 5.12 -35.39 1.68
N ASP A 545 5.56 -34.14 1.60
CA ASP A 545 6.97 -33.77 1.54
C ASP A 545 7.49 -33.13 2.84
N LEU A 546 6.59 -32.90 3.81
CA LEU A 546 6.93 -32.34 5.12
C LEU A 546 7.44 -33.40 6.11
N GLY A 547 7.06 -34.67 5.94
CA GLY A 547 7.52 -35.76 6.82
C GLY A 547 7.26 -35.46 8.31
N ASP A 548 8.31 -35.56 9.14
CA ASP A 548 8.24 -35.34 10.59
C ASP A 548 8.02 -33.86 10.97
N ASP A 549 8.37 -32.90 10.10
CA ASP A 549 8.19 -31.45 10.34
C ASP A 549 6.71 -31.04 10.39
N LYS A 550 5.80 -31.91 9.93
CA LYS A 550 4.36 -31.72 10.09
C LYS A 550 3.96 -31.42 11.53
N HIS A 551 4.62 -32.05 12.50
CA HIS A 551 4.33 -31.84 13.91
C HIS A 551 4.73 -30.44 14.37
N LEU A 552 5.88 -29.91 13.93
CA LEU A 552 6.34 -28.57 14.28
C LEU A 552 5.43 -27.49 13.68
N ILE A 553 5.05 -27.64 12.41
CA ILE A 553 4.10 -26.71 11.79
C ILE A 553 2.74 -26.86 12.46
N ARG A 554 2.28 -28.08 12.74
CA ARG A 554 1.02 -28.31 13.44
C ARG A 554 1.02 -27.76 14.87
N GLU A 555 2.11 -27.82 15.61
CA GLU A 555 2.23 -27.21 16.95
C GLU A 555 2.23 -25.68 16.88
N SER A 556 2.96 -25.09 15.91
CA SER A 556 2.89 -23.65 15.66
C SER A 556 1.51 -23.17 15.17
N ILE A 557 0.69 -24.08 14.61
CA ILE A 557 -0.69 -23.81 14.14
C ILE A 557 -1.72 -24.09 15.25
N ASN A 558 -1.61 -25.22 15.94
CA ASN A 558 -2.54 -25.75 16.94
C ASN A 558 -2.08 -25.37 18.35
N HIS A 559 -1.81 -24.10 18.62
CA HIS A 559 -2.00 -23.59 19.98
C HIS A 559 -3.52 -23.66 20.29
N GLU A 560 -4.03 -24.88 20.44
CA GLU A 560 -5.30 -25.22 21.07
C GLU A 560 -5.06 -25.20 22.58
N ILE A 561 -5.96 -24.49 23.26
CA ILE A 561 -5.96 -24.19 24.68
C ILE A 561 -6.03 -25.50 25.47
N PRO A 562 -5.11 -25.78 26.42
CA PRO A 562 -5.31 -26.88 27.37
C PRO A 562 -6.50 -26.54 28.29
N GLU A 563 -7.52 -27.41 28.33
CA GLU A 563 -8.77 -27.27 29.11
C GLU A 563 -8.60 -27.31 30.65
N SER A 564 -7.39 -27.23 31.20
CA SER A 564 -7.17 -27.45 32.62
C SER A 564 -6.17 -26.49 33.25
N ALA A 565 -6.68 -25.38 33.78
CA ALA A 565 -6.12 -24.74 34.97
C ALA A 565 -7.17 -23.80 35.58
N ASN A 566 -7.88 -24.32 36.59
CA ASN A 566 -8.61 -23.51 37.56
C ASN A 566 -7.66 -23.17 38.72
N GLU A 567 -7.88 -21.99 39.29
CA GLU A 567 -7.51 -21.51 40.64
C GLU A 567 -6.12 -20.88 40.89
N ASP A 568 -6.23 -19.63 41.36
CA ASP A 568 -5.44 -18.95 42.39
C ASP A 568 -3.90 -18.89 42.28
N SER A 569 -3.37 -17.69 42.08
CA SER A 569 -2.80 -16.91 43.21
C SER A 569 -2.17 -15.58 42.78
N THR A 570 -2.49 -14.55 43.56
CA THR A 570 -1.88 -13.23 43.55
C THR A 570 -0.52 -13.22 44.27
N SER A 571 0.53 -12.68 43.66
CA SER A 571 1.64 -12.06 44.42
C SER A 571 2.41 -11.03 43.59
N GLU A 572 2.45 -9.79 44.10
CA GLU A 572 3.33 -8.70 43.69
C GLU A 572 4.77 -8.98 44.15
N GLU A 573 5.77 -8.79 43.28
CA GLU A 573 7.16 -8.55 43.71
C GLU A 573 7.85 -7.49 42.84
N GLU A 574 8.19 -6.35 43.45
CA GLU A 574 9.02 -5.27 42.90
C GLU A 574 10.51 -5.65 42.91
N ILE A 575 11.19 -5.74 41.75
CA ILE A 575 12.67 -5.78 41.72
C ILE A 575 13.28 -4.98 40.54
N GLY A 576 13.90 -3.84 40.88
CA GLY A 576 15.24 -3.43 40.44
C GLY A 576 15.54 -3.12 38.97
N THR A 577 15.45 -1.84 38.59
CA THR A 577 15.93 -1.32 37.29
C THR A 577 17.45 -1.16 37.22
N ALA A 578 18.11 -1.73 36.21
CA ALA A 578 19.40 -1.29 35.70
C ALA A 578 19.24 -0.88 34.22
N SER A 579 19.46 0.40 33.91
CA SER A 579 19.19 1.01 32.60
C SER A 579 20.49 1.33 31.85
N ASP A 580 20.60 0.90 30.59
CA ASP A 580 21.57 1.43 29.62
C ASP A 580 20.84 2.34 28.61
N ALA A 581 21.15 3.65 28.61
CA ALA A 581 20.43 4.64 27.80
C ALA A 581 21.29 5.25 26.68
N HIS A 582 20.85 5.01 25.44
CA HIS A 582 21.21 5.82 24.28
C HIS A 582 19.99 6.56 23.72
N ARG A 583 19.54 7.60 24.43
CA ARG A 583 18.50 8.53 23.98
C ARG A 583 19.11 9.71 23.20
N ARG A 584 18.83 9.81 21.90
CA ARG A 584 19.12 11.04 21.11
C ARG A 584 18.25 12.19 21.62
N LYS A 585 18.86 13.36 21.91
CA LYS A 585 18.13 14.60 22.24
C LYS A 585 17.31 15.06 21.01
N ARG A 586 16.01 15.28 21.21
CA ARG A 586 15.08 15.85 20.22
C ARG A 586 15.45 17.31 19.88
N PRO A 587 15.38 17.77 18.62
CA PRO A 587 15.31 19.20 18.33
C PRO A 587 13.93 19.72 18.78
N VAL A 588 13.93 20.74 19.64
CA VAL A 588 12.71 21.44 20.05
C VAL A 588 12.33 22.42 18.95
N GLY A 589 11.35 22.04 18.14
CA GLY A 589 10.73 22.89 17.12
C GLY A 589 9.35 22.33 16.80
N GLY A 590 8.31 22.92 17.38
CA GLY A 590 6.93 22.47 17.22
C GLY A 590 6.40 22.75 15.82
N PHE A 591 5.89 21.70 15.18
CA PHE A 591 4.96 21.78 14.06
C PHE A 591 3.73 20.93 14.40
N ASN A 592 2.55 21.55 14.40
CA ASN A 592 1.26 20.89 14.59
C ASN A 592 0.80 20.32 13.25
N LEU A 593 0.79 19.00 13.14
CA LEU A 593 0.39 18.26 11.95
C LEU A 593 0.03 16.87 12.42
N TRP A 594 -0.97 16.23 11.84
CA TRP A 594 -1.43 14.91 12.27
C TRP A 594 -0.33 13.82 12.28
N GLU A 595 0.56 13.85 11.29
CA GLU A 595 1.79 13.05 11.20
C GLU A 595 2.81 13.35 12.34
N PHE A 596 2.63 14.45 13.07
CA PHE A 596 3.44 14.95 14.19
C PHE A 596 2.65 15.11 15.51
N SER A 597 1.33 14.89 15.53
CA SER A 597 0.42 15.36 16.60
C SER A 597 -0.19 14.27 17.45
N GLY A 598 0.19 13.00 17.27
CA GLY A 598 -0.11 11.94 18.25
C GLY A 598 0.31 12.33 19.68
N TRP A 599 1.15 13.36 19.84
CA TRP A 599 1.61 13.90 21.11
C TRP A 599 1.04 15.27 21.53
N TRP A 600 0.34 16.02 20.66
CA TRP A 600 -0.14 17.37 21.02
C TRP A 600 -1.47 17.36 21.77
N HIS A 601 -2.33 16.36 21.56
CA HIS A 601 -3.57 16.20 22.34
C HIS A 601 -3.33 15.75 23.79
N MET A 602 -2.14 15.25 24.13
CA MET A 602 -1.76 14.87 25.50
C MET A 602 -1.18 16.03 26.34
N ARG A 603 -0.96 17.21 25.74
CA ARG A 603 -0.31 18.33 26.43
C ARG A 603 -1.24 19.14 27.34
N GLN A 604 -2.52 18.77 27.42
CA GLN A 604 -3.45 19.35 28.39
C GLN A 604 -3.39 18.69 29.77
N ASP A 605 -2.79 17.50 29.91
CA ASP A 605 -2.58 16.87 31.22
C ASP A 605 -1.13 17.04 31.71
N LYS A 606 -0.84 18.24 32.22
CA LYS A 606 0.38 18.48 33.01
C LYS A 606 0.09 18.19 34.48
N ARG A 607 0.66 17.11 35.03
CA ARG A 607 1.19 17.03 36.41
C ARG A 607 1.90 15.69 36.63
N ALA A 608 3.22 15.70 36.56
CA ALA A 608 4.16 14.97 37.42
C ALA A 608 5.52 14.90 36.70
N GLY A 609 6.53 15.50 37.30
CA GLY A 609 7.89 15.50 36.78
C GLY A 609 8.68 14.31 37.29
N LYS A 610 9.66 13.87 36.49
CA LYS A 610 11.09 13.88 36.84
C LYS A 610 11.89 13.42 35.63
N ARG A 611 13.00 14.12 35.40
CA ARG A 611 13.96 13.90 34.31
C ARG A 611 15.05 12.96 34.83
N GLY A 612 15.33 11.88 34.10
CA GLY A 612 16.52 11.05 34.29
C GLY A 612 17.22 10.83 32.94
N TRP A 613 18.52 11.08 32.90
CA TRP A 613 19.45 10.97 31.78
C TRP A 613 20.45 9.85 32.09
N LEU A 614 20.94 9.03 31.13
CA LEU A 614 22.32 8.44 31.11
C LEU A 614 22.64 7.41 29.98
N VAL A 615 23.46 7.84 29.00
CA VAL A 615 24.66 7.25 28.35
C VAL A 615 24.90 5.70 28.17
N ALA A 616 25.08 5.28 26.90
CA ALA A 616 26.04 4.36 26.19
C ALA A 616 26.38 2.93 26.66
N SER A 617 26.53 1.87 25.83
CA SER A 617 27.12 1.76 24.46
C SER A 617 26.73 0.44 23.69
N ASN A 618 27.54 -0.06 22.73
CA ASN A 618 27.20 -0.85 21.52
C ASN A 618 27.26 -2.40 21.63
N GLU A 619 26.36 -3.11 20.93
CA GLU A 619 26.56 -4.13 19.85
C GLU A 619 25.33 -5.06 19.73
N ILE A 620 24.89 -5.39 18.50
CA ILE A 620 23.73 -6.26 18.22
C ILE A 620 24.14 -7.33 17.21
N THR A 621 24.02 -8.59 17.60
CA THR A 621 23.99 -9.76 16.73
C THR A 621 22.97 -10.76 17.27
N ASP A 622 22.11 -11.25 16.37
CA ASP A 622 21.27 -12.45 16.47
C ASP A 622 19.83 -12.30 17.00
N LEU A 623 18.90 -12.00 16.08
CA LEU A 623 17.44 -11.94 16.31
C LEU A 623 16.71 -13.24 15.92
N GLY A 624 17.44 -14.27 15.46
CA GLY A 624 16.87 -15.51 14.91
C GLY A 624 16.41 -16.55 15.93
N LYS A 625 16.63 -16.32 17.23
CA LYS A 625 16.37 -17.32 18.29
C LYS A 625 15.15 -17.03 19.19
N LEU A 626 14.49 -15.88 19.05
CA LEU A 626 13.48 -15.44 20.02
C LEU A 626 12.05 -15.97 19.77
N LEU A 627 11.84 -16.82 18.76
CA LEU A 627 10.51 -17.35 18.40
C LEU A 627 10.25 -18.80 18.85
N LEU A 628 11.11 -19.42 19.66
CA LEU A 628 11.03 -20.86 19.96
C LEU A 628 11.26 -21.29 21.42
N ASP A 629 11.11 -20.45 22.45
CA ASP A 629 11.18 -21.00 23.83
C ASP A 629 10.29 -20.28 24.88
N LYS A 630 9.37 -21.09 25.43
CA LYS A 630 8.77 -21.20 26.78
C LYS A 630 8.03 -20.06 27.52
N SER A 631 6.74 -20.38 27.72
CA SER A 631 5.98 -20.61 28.98
C SER A 631 5.54 -19.45 29.89
N ASP A 632 4.21 -19.47 30.08
CA ASP A 632 3.36 -19.09 31.22
C ASP A 632 2.82 -17.65 31.33
N ASP A 633 1.53 -17.61 31.73
CA ASP A 633 0.62 -16.52 32.14
C ASP A 633 -0.30 -15.77 31.14
N GLU A 634 -1.53 -16.30 31.07
CA GLU A 634 -2.87 -15.71 31.26
C GLU A 634 -3.21 -14.27 30.80
N ASN A 635 -3.69 -14.15 29.55
CA ASN A 635 -4.95 -13.51 29.09
C ASN A 635 -4.81 -13.15 27.59
N ASN A 636 -5.22 -14.04 26.68
CA ASN A 636 -4.81 -13.96 25.28
C ASN A 636 -5.75 -13.16 24.37
N GLU A 637 -5.53 -11.84 24.35
CA GLU A 637 -5.30 -11.13 23.10
C GLU A 637 -3.80 -10.90 22.99
N ALA A 638 -3.11 -11.55 22.05
CA ALA A 638 -1.65 -11.42 21.93
C ALA A 638 -1.30 -10.02 21.42
N LEU A 639 -1.08 -9.09 22.36
CA LEU A 639 -0.49 -7.79 22.10
C LEU A 639 1.02 -7.92 22.22
N ILE A 640 1.69 -8.07 21.09
CA ILE A 640 3.14 -8.24 21.05
C ILE A 640 3.75 -6.83 21.08
N TYR A 641 4.46 -6.49 22.15
CA TYR A 641 5.28 -5.28 22.21
C TYR A 641 6.71 -5.65 21.87
N LEU A 642 7.28 -5.00 20.86
CA LEU A 642 8.71 -5.10 20.59
C LEU A 642 9.37 -3.78 21.02
N ASP A 643 10.08 -3.78 22.17
CA ASP A 643 11.07 -2.75 22.46
C ASP A 643 12.43 -3.21 21.93
N PRO A 644 12.94 -2.63 20.82
CA PRO A 644 14.25 -2.99 20.26
C PRO A 644 15.43 -2.68 21.20
N ARG A 645 15.18 -2.18 22.41
CA ARG A 645 16.21 -1.89 23.41
C ARG A 645 16.28 -2.88 24.57
N ASN A 646 15.30 -3.76 24.81
CA ASN A 646 15.23 -4.44 26.12
C ASN A 646 14.66 -5.87 26.19
N ASP A 647 14.28 -6.57 25.13
CA ASP A 647 13.64 -7.90 25.32
C ASP A 647 14.62 -9.08 25.45
N ILE A 648 15.13 -9.25 26.68
CA ILE A 648 15.03 -10.54 27.38
C ILE A 648 14.10 -10.27 28.57
N SER A 649 12.91 -10.87 28.54
CA SER A 649 11.81 -10.82 29.53
C SER A 649 11.04 -9.50 29.66
N CYS A 650 9.74 -9.49 29.27
CA CYS A 650 8.80 -8.43 29.66
C CYS A 650 7.38 -8.94 29.94
N TRP A 651 6.82 -8.50 31.08
CA TRP A 651 5.39 -8.32 31.31
C TRP A 651 5.14 -7.05 32.17
N THR A 652 4.01 -6.38 31.86
CA THR A 652 3.25 -5.32 32.57
C THR A 652 3.68 -3.84 32.53
N VAL A 653 2.71 -2.95 32.21
CA VAL A 653 2.55 -1.56 32.75
C VAL A 653 1.04 -1.18 32.78
N PRO A 654 0.51 -0.51 33.84
CA PRO A 654 -0.92 -0.38 34.13
C PRO A 654 -1.60 0.89 33.56
N GLY A 655 -2.92 0.81 33.38
CA GLY A 655 -3.78 1.96 33.07
C GLY A 655 -5.11 1.57 32.40
N PHE A 656 -5.98 0.86 33.13
CA PHE A 656 -7.30 0.48 32.66
C PHE A 656 -8.30 1.64 32.79
N ASP A 657 -9.08 1.87 31.73
CA ASP A 657 -10.19 2.82 31.67
C ASP A 657 -11.49 2.10 32.12
N PRO A 658 -12.20 2.59 33.16
CA PRO A 658 -13.43 1.95 33.67
C PRO A 658 -14.55 1.82 32.62
N ASP A 659 -14.54 2.61 31.55
CA ASP A 659 -15.63 2.61 30.57
C ASP A 659 -15.58 1.44 29.56
N ALA A 660 -14.42 0.81 29.37
CA ALA A 660 -14.28 -0.36 28.48
C ALA A 660 -14.87 -1.64 29.09
N LYS A 661 -14.82 -1.78 30.42
CA LYS A 661 -15.42 -2.90 31.16
C LYS A 661 -16.95 -2.86 31.09
N THR A 662 -17.54 -1.68 31.18
CA THR A 662 -18.99 -1.47 31.08
C THR A 662 -19.53 -1.83 29.70
N VAL A 663 -18.74 -1.63 28.63
CA VAL A 663 -19.11 -2.07 27.27
C VAL A 663 -19.03 -3.59 27.12
N TYR A 664 -18.04 -4.22 27.76
CA TYR A 664 -17.88 -5.68 27.78
C TYR A 664 -19.02 -6.39 28.53
N GLU A 665 -19.42 -5.89 29.70
CA GLU A 665 -20.50 -6.46 30.53
C GLU A 665 -21.90 -6.29 29.89
N ASN A 666 -22.10 -5.23 29.10
CA ASN A 666 -23.34 -5.02 28.35
C ASN A 666 -23.43 -5.88 27.08
N MET A 667 -22.30 -6.36 26.54
CA MET A 667 -22.30 -7.27 25.38
C MET A 667 -22.59 -8.72 25.74
N THR A 668 -22.19 -9.16 26.94
CA THR A 668 -22.40 -10.53 27.41
C THR A 668 -23.81 -10.77 27.95
N THR A 669 -24.50 -9.72 28.42
CA THR A 669 -25.86 -9.82 28.97
C THR A 669 -26.99 -9.78 27.93
N ALA A 670 -26.70 -9.46 26.66
CA ALA A 670 -27.72 -9.28 25.62
C ALA A 670 -27.97 -10.50 24.72
N ASN A 671 -27.17 -11.58 24.82
CA ASN A 671 -27.33 -12.78 24.00
C ASN A 671 -27.56 -14.01 24.88
N ASN A 672 -28.83 -14.39 25.05
CA ASN A 672 -29.23 -15.73 25.50
C ASN A 672 -28.73 -16.79 24.49
N ILE A 673 -27.48 -17.24 24.64
CA ILE A 673 -26.97 -18.44 23.97
C ILE A 673 -26.78 -19.50 25.05
N PRO A 674 -27.33 -20.72 24.89
CA PRO A 674 -27.33 -21.73 25.94
C PRO A 674 -25.91 -22.17 26.25
N GLU A 675 -25.59 -22.27 27.53
CA GLU A 675 -24.50 -23.10 28.03
C GLU A 675 -24.68 -24.50 27.44
N HIS A 676 -23.77 -24.91 26.54
CA HIS A 676 -23.19 -26.26 26.52
C HIS A 676 -22.20 -26.44 25.36
N ARG A 677 -21.03 -26.94 25.76
CA ARG A 677 -19.98 -27.67 25.02
C ARG A 677 -18.90 -26.85 24.30
N THR A 678 -17.80 -26.72 25.07
CA THR A 678 -16.38 -26.98 24.71
C THR A 678 -15.86 -26.37 23.43
#